data_AF-A0AA97KFQ8-F1
#
_entry.id   AF-A0AA97KFQ8-F1
#
_cell.length_a   1.000
_cell.length_b   1.000
_cell.length_c   1.000
_cell.angle_alpha   90.00
_cell.angle_beta   90.00
_cell.angle_gamma   90.00
#
_symmetry.space_group_name_H-M   'P 1'
#
loop_
_entity.id
_entity.type
_entity.pdbx_description
1 polymer ?
#
loop_
_entity_poly.entity_id
_entity_poly.type
_entity_poly.pdbx_seq_one_letter_code
_entity_poly.pdbx_strand_id
1 'polypeptide(L)'
;MIKENKEMAPLMGKKQNPPAAPPAGNPEKRPAESTPPKKSSHFFLEIEGLETNITPNRTSPPVFSKPMDSNIRPCASANCEDMDSPQSLQDDMTEYTQNADSCCTNLSQSAQQSNRRKKLKKYLFRAVSEGNVEELQRLLVEVKDRSHSCKNMTVQDYLMKKMTSSDTGKTCLMKALLNINQNTKEVVNLLLSFAEETQILERLINAAYTEEAYRGQTALNIAIERRQFDITQTLIEKGADVNAHAQGVFFSPKRKHEGFYFGETPLALAACTNQPDIVQLLMDNNKTDITSQDSRGNNILHALVTVAEDFKTQNDFVRRMYDTILLKSQSRKLEMMKNKDGLTPLQLAAKTGKLEILKYILAREIKEKAHRSLSRKFTDWAYGPVQSSLYDLTELDTTSANSVLDIIVYNTNIGNRHEMLALEPLHSLLRMKWKHFARHVFFLSCTLYFIYNVILTLVSYYRPEEEKPPPYPLALMDHLSWLQLSGQVIVMLGAIFIAIKESVAIFLLRPSDLQTILSDAWFHFAFFIQALLVIFSVCLYLLSYKEHLACLVLAMSLGWANMLYFTRGLQSMGIYSVMIQQVILHDVIKFLLVYLVFLLGFGVALAALIDTYPDDSKCHSNSSLGTVVIQLFELTLGLGDLEIHEKAKYPVLFLLLLIFYVVLTFVLLLNMLIALMGETVEDISKESEHIWRLQRARTIVETEKLLPKWLRRKFQLGEWCKVADNDTRLCLRINEVKWTEWKTHVSFINEDPGPTDYSRIQDASRSNSKITLNTYEEIEDLPETSV
;
A
#
# COMPACT_ATOMS: atom_id res chain seq x y z
N MET A 1 -4.46 -75.50 -21.17
CA MET A 1 -4.01 -76.73 -20.46
C MET A 1 -4.13 -76.47 -18.97
N ILE A 2 -4.77 -77.37 -18.20
CA ILE A 2 -4.52 -77.72 -16.77
C ILE A 2 -4.55 -76.55 -15.73
N LYS A 3 -5.28 -76.55 -14.60
CA LYS A 3 -6.42 -77.30 -13.99
C LYS A 3 -6.90 -76.43 -12.80
N GLU A 4 -8.19 -76.11 -12.66
CA GLU A 4 -9.20 -76.76 -11.77
C GLU A 4 -9.06 -76.62 -10.23
N ASN A 5 -10.09 -75.98 -9.64
CA ASN A 5 -10.78 -76.21 -8.33
C ASN A 5 -10.91 -74.91 -7.49
N LYS A 6 -12.07 -74.31 -7.15
CA LYS A 6 -13.51 -74.68 -7.05
C LYS A 6 -13.92 -75.33 -5.72
N GLU A 7 -14.58 -74.55 -4.85
CA GLU A 7 -15.75 -74.84 -3.97
C GLU A 7 -16.07 -73.54 -3.17
N MET A 8 -17.27 -72.95 -3.00
CA MET A 8 -18.71 -73.29 -2.90
C MET A 8 -19.33 -73.43 -1.48
N ALA A 9 -19.61 -72.27 -0.87
CA ALA A 9 -20.90 -71.92 -0.22
C ALA A 9 -21.29 -72.67 1.11
N PRO A 10 -22.53 -72.50 1.65
CA PRO A 10 -22.90 -71.40 2.57
C PRO A 10 -23.60 -71.91 3.88
N LEU A 11 -24.10 -71.01 4.76
CA LEU A 11 -25.41 -71.18 5.47
C LEU A 11 -25.86 -70.00 6.38
N MET A 12 -27.16 -70.03 6.74
CA MET A 12 -28.00 -69.06 7.49
C MET A 12 -27.68 -68.97 9.02
N GLY A 13 -28.20 -68.01 9.82
CA GLY A 13 -29.17 -66.93 9.53
C GLY A 13 -29.70 -66.12 10.74
N LYS A 14 -30.93 -65.60 10.60
CA LYS A 14 -31.62 -64.53 11.37
C LYS A 14 -31.79 -64.72 12.89
N LYS A 15 -31.83 -63.60 13.64
CA LYS A 15 -33.01 -63.15 14.44
C LYS A 15 -32.94 -61.67 14.87
N GLN A 16 -34.10 -61.09 15.22
CA GLN A 16 -34.34 -59.67 15.54
C GLN A 16 -34.68 -59.47 17.03
N ASN A 17 -34.35 -58.27 17.58
CA ASN A 17 -35.06 -57.38 18.57
C ASN A 17 -35.85 -58.00 19.77
N PRO A 18 -35.95 -57.37 20.98
CA PRO A 18 -36.36 -55.95 21.18
C PRO A 18 -35.73 -55.22 22.41
N PRO A 19 -36.16 -53.98 22.80
CA PRO A 19 -35.44 -53.12 23.76
C PRO A 19 -36.10 -52.94 25.16
N ALA A 20 -35.33 -52.43 26.14
CA ALA A 20 -35.83 -51.88 27.41
C ALA A 20 -34.80 -50.92 28.08
N ALA A 21 -35.26 -50.01 28.95
CA ALA A 21 -34.48 -49.04 29.74
C ALA A 21 -34.84 -49.16 31.25
N PRO A 22 -34.50 -48.17 32.11
CA PRO A 22 -33.20 -47.84 32.74
C PRO A 22 -33.11 -48.38 34.19
N PRO A 23 -32.05 -48.07 34.98
CA PRO A 23 -32.22 -47.06 36.06
C PRO A 23 -30.96 -46.23 36.42
N ALA A 24 -31.07 -45.37 37.45
CA ALA A 24 -30.13 -44.30 37.81
C ALA A 24 -29.16 -44.61 38.98
N GLY A 25 -28.10 -43.78 39.14
CA GLY A 25 -27.24 -43.75 40.33
C GLY A 25 -26.00 -42.83 40.21
N ASN A 26 -26.03 -41.67 40.88
CA ASN A 26 -24.89 -40.77 41.13
C ASN A 26 -23.96 -41.33 42.27
N PRO A 27 -22.72 -40.85 42.53
CA PRO A 27 -22.33 -39.43 42.51
C PRO A 27 -20.87 -39.04 42.10
N GLU A 28 -20.68 -37.72 41.98
CA GLU A 28 -19.48 -36.90 42.21
C GLU A 28 -18.06 -37.45 41.98
N LYS A 29 -17.30 -36.78 41.09
CA LYS A 29 -15.93 -36.32 41.38
C LYS A 29 -15.51 -35.13 40.51
N ARG A 30 -14.73 -34.22 41.12
CA ARG A 30 -14.22 -32.98 40.51
C ARG A 30 -13.12 -33.28 39.47
N PRO A 31 -13.01 -32.51 38.38
CA PRO A 31 -11.79 -32.51 37.56
C PRO A 31 -10.65 -31.79 38.29
N ALA A 32 -9.45 -32.35 38.23
CA ALA A 32 -8.23 -31.75 38.77
C ALA A 32 -7.54 -30.86 37.72
N GLU A 33 -6.81 -29.85 38.18
CA GLU A 33 -6.06 -28.90 37.36
C GLU A 33 -4.88 -29.56 36.63
N SER A 34 -4.68 -29.21 35.36
CA SER A 34 -3.47 -29.57 34.60
C SER A 34 -2.79 -28.32 34.06
N THR A 35 -1.74 -27.87 34.75
CA THR A 35 -0.86 -26.77 34.32
C THR A 35 -0.04 -27.13 33.07
N PRO A 36 0.26 -26.17 32.18
CA PRO A 36 1.06 -26.41 30.98
C PRO A 36 2.57 -26.59 31.28
N PRO A 37 3.32 -27.34 30.45
CA PRO A 37 4.74 -27.61 30.67
C PRO A 37 5.65 -26.42 30.32
N LYS A 38 6.72 -26.26 31.09
CA LYS A 38 7.75 -25.21 30.94
C LYS A 38 8.74 -25.55 29.82
N LYS A 39 9.17 -24.53 29.06
CA LYS A 39 10.37 -24.60 28.20
C LYS A 39 11.63 -24.61 29.06
N SER A 40 12.63 -25.43 28.70
CA SER A 40 13.94 -25.48 29.36
C SER A 40 15.02 -24.76 28.54
N SER A 41 15.51 -23.66 29.11
CA SER A 41 16.93 -23.30 29.25
C SER A 41 17.87 -23.33 28.04
N HIS A 42 18.14 -22.15 27.48
CA HIS A 42 19.45 -21.84 26.90
C HIS A 42 20.43 -21.43 28.00
N PHE A 43 21.68 -21.90 27.91
CA PHE A 43 22.81 -21.41 28.68
C PHE A 43 23.42 -20.16 28.01
N PHE A 44 23.91 -19.22 28.81
CA PHE A 44 24.62 -18.02 28.37
C PHE A 44 25.93 -17.92 29.17
N LEU A 45 26.97 -17.31 28.59
CA LEU A 45 28.13 -16.83 29.34
C LEU A 45 28.30 -15.33 29.04
N GLU A 46 28.66 -14.59 30.09
CA GLU A 46 28.55 -13.12 30.19
C GLU A 46 29.62 -12.41 29.33
N ILE A 47 29.54 -11.09 29.10
CA ILE A 47 30.03 -10.06 30.05
C ILE A 47 29.36 -8.68 29.75
N GLU A 48 28.86 -8.06 30.83
CA GLU A 48 28.74 -6.61 31.18
C GLU A 48 28.46 -5.53 30.09
N GLY A 49 27.64 -4.50 30.28
CA GLY A 49 26.79 -3.97 31.37
C GLY A 49 25.96 -2.79 30.79
N LEU A 50 24.98 -2.13 31.42
CA LEU A 50 24.59 -1.98 32.82
C LEU A 50 23.05 -1.82 32.93
N GLU A 51 22.47 -2.08 34.10
CA GLU A 51 21.02 -2.15 34.38
C GLU A 51 20.31 -0.76 34.35
N THR A 52 19.02 -0.63 33.98
CA THR A 52 17.82 -0.73 34.87
C THR A 52 16.58 -0.16 34.11
N ASN A 53 15.29 -0.39 34.43
CA ASN A 53 14.61 -1.42 35.25
C ASN A 53 13.11 -1.57 34.88
N ILE A 54 12.58 -2.79 35.03
CA ILE A 54 11.21 -3.20 35.45
C ILE A 54 9.95 -2.88 34.58
N THR A 55 9.20 -3.97 34.33
CA THR A 55 7.90 -4.20 33.65
C THR A 55 6.65 -3.81 34.49
N PRO A 56 5.36 -4.00 34.08
CA PRO A 56 4.83 -4.61 32.84
C PRO A 56 3.71 -3.83 32.09
N ASN A 57 3.52 -4.15 30.81
CA ASN A 57 2.39 -3.67 30.00
C ASN A 57 1.04 -4.29 30.44
N ARG A 58 0.10 -3.45 30.85
CA ARG A 58 -1.35 -3.69 30.62
C ARG A 58 -1.79 -2.82 29.46
N THR A 59 -2.17 -3.44 28.34
CA THR A 59 -2.62 -2.74 27.13
C THR A 59 -4.06 -2.26 27.27
N SER A 60 -4.24 -0.99 27.62
CA SER A 60 -5.41 -0.18 27.30
C SER A 60 -5.08 0.76 26.12
N PRO A 61 -6.04 1.14 25.25
CA PRO A 61 -5.74 1.98 24.09
C PRO A 61 -5.24 3.36 24.51
N PRO A 62 -4.35 4.00 23.74
CA PRO A 62 -3.86 5.34 24.07
C PRO A 62 -4.98 6.36 23.87
N VAL A 63 -5.49 6.89 24.98
CA VAL A 63 -6.29 8.11 24.98
C VAL A 63 -5.41 9.25 24.46
N PHE A 64 -5.89 9.99 23.47
CA PHE A 64 -5.21 11.20 22.98
C PHE A 64 -5.15 12.25 24.10
N SER A 65 -3.97 12.43 24.69
CA SER A 65 -3.73 13.49 25.69
C SER A 65 -2.36 14.17 25.49
N LYS A 66 -2.27 15.04 24.48
CA LYS A 66 -1.26 16.11 24.43
C LYS A 66 -1.92 17.40 23.92
N PRO A 67 -2.03 18.46 24.74
CA PRO A 67 -2.53 19.74 24.28
C PRO A 67 -1.50 20.45 23.38
N MET A 68 -1.96 21.47 22.68
CA MET A 68 -1.30 22.18 21.57
C MET A 68 -0.01 22.96 21.95
N ASP A 69 0.45 22.86 23.20
CA ASP A 69 1.54 23.67 23.78
C ASP A 69 2.78 22.83 24.22
N SER A 70 2.79 21.50 24.14
CA SER A 70 3.88 20.67 24.69
C SER A 70 4.96 20.25 23.68
N ASN A 71 5.97 21.10 23.42
CA ASN A 71 7.09 20.76 22.52
C ASN A 71 8.46 21.37 22.94
N ILE A 72 8.96 21.05 24.15
CA ILE A 72 10.36 21.31 24.55
C ILE A 72 10.93 20.05 25.25
N ARG A 73 12.17 19.65 24.91
CA ARG A 73 12.88 18.51 25.53
C ARG A 73 13.49 18.89 26.90
N PRO A 74 13.61 17.94 27.85
CA PRO A 74 14.12 18.23 29.19
C PRO A 74 15.65 18.19 29.27
N CYS A 75 16.25 19.05 30.11
CA CYS A 75 17.55 18.81 30.75
C CYS A 75 17.68 19.59 32.08
N ALA A 76 18.30 18.93 33.05
CA ALA A 76 18.32 19.24 34.48
C ALA A 76 18.79 20.64 34.92
N SER A 77 18.06 21.25 35.85
CA SER A 77 18.56 21.52 37.22
C SER A 77 17.40 21.84 38.16
N ALA A 78 17.57 21.60 39.46
CA ALA A 78 16.47 21.68 40.43
C ALA A 78 16.27 23.10 40.97
N ASN A 79 15.07 23.65 40.74
CA ASN A 79 14.28 24.41 41.72
C ASN A 79 12.85 24.61 41.17
N CYS A 80 11.86 24.61 42.05
CA CYS A 80 10.45 24.65 41.68
C CYS A 80 9.94 26.09 41.58
N GLU A 81 9.73 26.58 40.36
CA GLU A 81 8.76 27.64 40.04
C GLU A 81 7.94 27.22 38.80
N ASP A 82 6.67 27.59 38.75
CA ASP A 82 5.71 27.10 37.77
C ASP A 82 6.03 27.56 36.34
N MET A 83 6.35 26.59 35.47
CA MET A 83 6.75 26.82 34.08
C MET A 83 5.54 26.91 33.15
N ASP A 84 4.91 28.09 33.10
CA ASP A 84 4.21 28.54 31.90
C ASP A 84 5.21 28.63 30.72
N SER A 85 4.81 28.17 29.52
CA SER A 85 5.62 28.30 28.30
C SER A 85 6.09 29.75 28.11
N PRO A 86 7.34 29.98 27.64
CA PRO A 86 7.97 31.29 27.68
C PRO A 86 7.16 32.32 26.88
N GLN A 87 6.45 33.18 27.60
CA GLN A 87 5.90 34.41 27.04
C GLN A 87 7.07 35.22 26.48
N SER A 88 6.92 35.65 25.23
CA SER A 88 7.94 36.31 24.43
C SER A 88 8.52 37.53 25.15
N LEU A 89 9.74 37.40 25.68
CA LEU A 89 10.58 38.50 26.16
C LEU A 89 10.91 39.54 25.05
N GLN A 90 10.41 39.34 23.83
CA GLN A 90 10.51 40.24 22.69
C GLN A 90 9.37 41.26 22.57
N ASP A 91 8.16 40.98 23.12
CA ASP A 91 7.08 41.98 23.25
C ASP A 91 7.51 43.12 24.22
N ASP A 92 8.50 42.88 25.07
CA ASP A 92 9.15 43.89 25.92
C ASP A 92 10.36 44.61 25.26
N MET A 93 11.05 44.00 24.29
CA MET A 93 12.25 44.59 23.66
C MET A 93 11.94 45.42 22.40
N THR A 94 10.88 45.10 21.66
CA THR A 94 10.55 45.81 20.40
C THR A 94 9.77 47.11 20.58
N GLU A 95 9.37 47.47 21.81
CA GLU A 95 8.92 48.82 22.17
C GLU A 95 10.08 49.76 22.60
N TYR A 96 11.34 49.29 22.62
CA TYR A 96 12.53 50.11 22.90
C TYR A 96 13.22 50.64 21.64
N THR A 97 12.46 51.27 20.75
CA THR A 97 13.02 52.19 19.74
C THR A 97 12.44 53.59 19.95
N GLN A 98 13.29 54.48 20.48
CA GLN A 98 12.99 55.90 20.59
C GLN A 98 12.78 56.49 19.18
N ASN A 99 11.60 57.07 18.94
CA ASN A 99 11.44 58.24 18.09
C ASN A 99 10.19 59.02 18.53
N ALA A 100 10.30 60.35 18.53
CA ALA A 100 9.27 61.28 19.03
C ALA A 100 8.07 61.36 18.04
N ASP A 101 6.84 61.69 18.44
CA ASP A 101 6.48 63.05 18.86
C ASP A 101 5.21 63.19 19.73
N SER A 102 5.29 64.17 20.63
CA SER A 102 4.23 65.05 21.16
C SER A 102 2.80 64.53 21.41
N CYS A 103 2.50 64.18 22.68
CA CYS A 103 1.42 64.86 23.41
C CYS A 103 1.50 64.66 24.94
N CYS A 104 1.19 65.74 25.67
CA CYS A 104 0.96 65.81 27.13
C CYS A 104 2.15 65.52 28.06
N THR A 105 2.80 66.60 28.48
CA THR A 105 3.73 66.67 29.62
C THR A 105 3.01 66.40 30.96
N ASN A 106 3.52 65.42 31.73
CA ASN A 106 3.62 65.46 33.20
C ASN A 106 4.39 64.22 33.70
N LEU A 107 5.60 64.42 34.23
CA LEU A 107 6.50 63.34 34.65
C LEU A 107 6.19 62.85 36.07
N SER A 108 5.54 61.69 36.18
CA SER A 108 5.62 60.74 37.32
C SER A 108 4.61 59.60 37.20
N GLN A 109 3.39 59.88 36.69
CA GLN A 109 2.33 58.87 36.55
C GLN A 109 2.50 57.95 35.32
N SER A 110 3.27 58.36 34.32
CA SER A 110 3.40 57.69 33.03
C SER A 110 3.96 56.25 33.11
N ALA A 111 4.87 55.95 34.04
CA ALA A 111 5.45 54.61 34.19
C ALA A 111 4.43 53.59 34.73
N GLN A 112 3.62 53.96 35.74
CA GLN A 112 2.54 53.12 36.26
C GLN A 112 1.41 52.94 35.24
N GLN A 113 1.08 53.99 34.47
CA GLN A 113 0.12 53.91 33.38
C GLN A 113 0.63 53.05 32.22
N SER A 114 1.92 53.10 31.88
CA SER A 114 2.57 52.22 30.91
C SER A 114 2.47 50.75 31.32
N ASN A 115 2.81 50.43 32.57
CA ASN A 115 2.65 49.08 33.11
C ASN A 115 1.18 48.59 33.10
N ARG A 116 0.21 49.48 33.39
CA ARG A 116 -1.23 49.18 33.21
C ARG A 116 -1.62 48.96 31.74
N ARG A 117 -1.03 49.70 30.77
CA ARG A 117 -1.27 49.51 29.33
C ARG A 117 -0.83 48.12 28.87
N LYS A 118 0.37 47.67 29.25
CA LYS A 118 0.86 46.31 28.93
C LYS A 118 -0.03 45.23 29.57
N LYS A 119 -0.27 45.32 30.89
CA LYS A 119 -1.05 44.33 31.65
C LYS A 119 -2.51 44.14 31.19
N LEU A 120 -3.17 45.17 30.64
CA LEU A 120 -4.58 45.07 30.19
C LEU A 120 -4.82 43.94 29.17
N LYS A 121 -3.87 43.67 28.27
CA LYS A 121 -3.97 42.54 27.30
C LYS A 121 -3.90 41.21 28.04
N LYS A 122 -2.94 41.05 28.96
CA LYS A 122 -2.78 39.84 29.77
C LYS A 122 -4.00 39.56 30.65
N TYR A 123 -4.60 40.57 31.28
CA TYR A 123 -5.84 40.41 32.04
C TYR A 123 -7.04 40.03 31.16
N LEU A 124 -7.18 40.61 29.97
CA LEU A 124 -8.24 40.25 29.03
C LEU A 124 -8.13 38.78 28.58
N PHE A 125 -6.95 38.37 28.11
CA PHE A 125 -6.72 36.97 27.72
C PHE A 125 -6.87 35.99 28.90
N ARG A 126 -6.54 36.41 30.13
CA ARG A 126 -6.73 35.62 31.36
C ARG A 126 -8.22 35.45 31.70
N ALA A 127 -8.97 36.55 31.82
CA ALA A 127 -10.40 36.52 32.16
C ALA A 127 -11.21 35.69 31.15
N VAL A 128 -10.86 35.77 29.86
CA VAL A 128 -11.42 34.92 28.79
C VAL A 128 -11.09 33.44 29.01
N SER A 129 -9.86 33.11 29.42
CA SER A 129 -9.45 31.71 29.67
C SER A 129 -9.98 31.11 30.98
N GLU A 130 -10.28 31.95 31.97
CA GLU A 130 -10.89 31.56 33.26
C GLU A 130 -12.42 31.52 33.18
N GLY A 131 -13.03 32.20 32.20
CA GLY A 131 -14.49 32.26 32.04
C GLY A 131 -15.19 33.26 32.98
N ASN A 132 -14.47 34.26 33.50
CA ASN A 132 -15.01 35.27 34.42
C ASN A 132 -15.75 36.38 33.65
N VAL A 133 -17.07 36.25 33.54
CA VAL A 133 -17.93 37.15 32.73
C VAL A 133 -17.93 38.58 33.28
N GLU A 134 -17.99 38.77 34.61
CA GLU A 134 -18.01 40.12 35.23
C GLU A 134 -16.70 40.88 35.05
N GLU A 135 -15.56 40.21 35.23
CA GLU A 135 -14.24 40.80 35.00
C GLU A 135 -14.05 41.11 33.51
N LEU A 136 -14.48 40.21 32.61
CA LEU A 136 -14.44 40.43 31.17
C LEU A 136 -15.29 41.64 30.75
N GLN A 137 -16.54 41.77 31.22
CA GLN A 137 -17.39 42.90 30.88
C GLN A 137 -16.79 44.24 31.34
N ARG A 138 -16.23 44.28 32.55
CA ARG A 138 -15.51 45.46 33.08
C ARG A 138 -14.29 45.83 32.22
N LEU A 139 -13.50 44.83 31.81
CA LEU A 139 -12.32 45.02 30.97
C LEU A 139 -12.68 45.46 29.54
N LEU A 140 -13.78 44.97 28.97
CA LEU A 140 -14.26 45.37 27.64
C LEU A 140 -14.69 46.85 27.61
N VAL A 141 -15.40 47.32 28.64
CA VAL A 141 -15.73 48.75 28.80
C VAL A 141 -14.45 49.59 28.91
N GLU A 142 -13.49 49.19 29.75
CA GLU A 142 -12.20 49.90 29.88
C GLU A 142 -11.42 49.94 28.54
N VAL A 143 -11.48 48.88 27.74
CA VAL A 143 -10.89 48.84 26.40
C VAL A 143 -11.60 49.79 25.42
N LYS A 144 -12.94 49.88 25.48
CA LYS A 144 -13.76 50.78 24.67
C LYS A 144 -13.45 52.26 24.98
N ASP A 145 -13.48 52.65 26.24
CA ASP A 145 -13.19 54.02 26.68
C ASP A 145 -11.79 54.48 26.25
N ARG A 146 -10.79 53.59 26.38
CA ARG A 146 -9.41 53.83 25.95
C ARG A 146 -9.26 53.97 24.44
N SER A 147 -10.08 53.28 23.65
CA SER A 147 -10.05 53.37 22.18
C SER A 147 -10.44 54.77 21.70
N HIS A 148 -11.47 55.38 22.31
CA HIS A 148 -11.88 56.77 22.01
C HIS A 148 -10.86 57.83 22.46
N SER A 149 -10.00 57.51 23.43
CA SER A 149 -8.92 58.40 23.90
C SER A 149 -7.68 58.38 22.98
N CYS A 150 -7.54 57.40 22.09
CA CYS A 150 -6.34 57.21 21.28
C CYS A 150 -6.42 57.96 19.94
N LYS A 151 -5.62 59.02 19.76
CA LYS A 151 -5.64 59.86 18.55
C LYS A 151 -4.79 59.33 17.38
N ASN A 152 -3.88 58.38 17.62
CA ASN A 152 -2.84 58.00 16.66
C ASN A 152 -3.21 56.82 15.74
N MET A 153 -4.37 56.20 15.94
CA MET A 153 -4.88 55.05 15.18
C MET A 153 -6.39 55.15 15.02
N THR A 154 -6.98 54.42 14.08
CA THR A 154 -8.44 54.25 14.07
C THR A 154 -8.88 53.47 15.32
N VAL A 155 -10.10 53.73 15.80
CA VAL A 155 -10.71 53.02 16.93
C VAL A 155 -10.72 51.50 16.68
N GLN A 156 -11.05 51.09 15.45
CA GLN A 156 -11.10 49.69 15.04
C GLN A 156 -9.73 49.01 15.03
N ASP A 157 -8.68 49.67 14.54
CA ASP A 157 -7.31 49.12 14.54
C ASP A 157 -6.74 49.03 15.96
N TYR A 158 -7.06 50.01 16.83
CA TYR A 158 -6.67 49.95 18.24
C TYR A 158 -7.31 48.76 18.96
N LEU A 159 -8.63 48.57 18.76
CA LEU A 159 -9.37 47.45 19.31
C LEU A 159 -8.82 46.11 18.81
N MET A 160 -8.62 45.95 17.50
CA MET A 160 -8.03 44.74 16.93
C MET A 160 -6.62 44.46 17.49
N LYS A 161 -5.72 45.44 17.49
CA LYS A 161 -4.36 45.29 18.05
C LYS A 161 -4.36 44.88 19.54
N LYS A 162 -5.42 45.20 20.29
CA LYS A 162 -5.55 44.82 21.70
C LYS A 162 -6.23 43.46 21.90
N MET A 163 -7.17 43.10 21.02
CA MET A 163 -7.91 41.83 21.01
C MET A 163 -7.10 40.67 20.41
N THR A 164 -6.02 40.94 19.66
CA THR A 164 -5.14 39.93 19.07
C THR A 164 -3.76 39.87 19.72
N SER A 165 -3.12 38.71 19.64
CA SER A 165 -1.71 38.53 19.98
C SER A 165 -0.81 39.11 18.90
N SER A 166 0.35 39.65 19.30
CA SER A 166 1.35 40.23 18.42
C SER A 166 2.03 39.14 17.61
N ASP A 167 2.42 38.07 18.30
CA ASP A 167 3.34 37.04 17.80
C ASP A 167 2.67 36.08 16.81
N THR A 168 1.45 35.63 17.14
CA THR A 168 0.78 34.52 16.43
C THR A 168 -0.51 34.93 15.72
N GLY A 169 -1.00 36.16 15.93
CA GLY A 169 -2.31 36.62 15.46
C GLY A 169 -3.51 36.12 16.27
N LYS A 170 -3.29 35.26 17.28
CA LYS A 170 -4.32 34.65 18.13
C LYS A 170 -5.29 35.66 18.73
N THR A 171 -6.59 35.52 18.47
CA THR A 171 -7.62 36.42 19.02
C THR A 171 -8.10 35.99 20.41
N CYS A 172 -8.75 36.91 21.14
CA CYS A 172 -9.47 36.58 22.37
C CYS A 172 -10.54 35.49 22.12
N LEU A 173 -11.26 35.55 20.99
CA LEU A 173 -12.23 34.53 20.59
C LEU A 173 -11.56 33.15 20.42
N MET A 174 -10.39 33.08 19.78
CA MET A 174 -9.63 31.82 19.68
C MET A 174 -9.16 31.30 21.04
N LYS A 175 -8.79 32.17 21.99
CA LYS A 175 -8.42 31.74 23.36
C LYS A 175 -9.65 31.20 24.12
N ALA A 176 -10.83 31.81 23.95
CA ALA A 176 -12.08 31.34 24.53
C ALA A 176 -12.46 29.93 24.04
N LEU A 177 -12.27 29.67 22.74
CA LEU A 177 -12.62 28.40 22.12
C LEU A 177 -11.61 27.28 22.44
N LEU A 178 -10.33 27.61 22.65
CA LEU A 178 -9.32 26.63 23.06
C LEU A 178 -9.47 26.20 24.53
N ASN A 179 -9.95 27.09 25.40
CA ASN A 179 -10.13 26.88 26.84
C ASN A 179 -11.64 26.80 27.16
N ILE A 180 -12.24 25.63 26.95
CA ILE A 180 -13.68 25.42 27.16
C ILE A 180 -14.01 25.34 28.66
N ASN A 181 -14.86 26.26 29.12
CA ASN A 181 -15.43 26.34 30.45
C ASN A 181 -16.97 26.32 30.35
N GLN A 182 -17.67 26.17 31.47
CA GLN A 182 -19.15 26.21 31.48
C GLN A 182 -19.71 27.53 30.92
N ASN A 183 -19.02 28.64 31.19
CA ASN A 183 -19.42 29.98 30.76
C ASN A 183 -18.97 30.34 29.33
N THR A 184 -18.32 29.44 28.58
CA THR A 184 -17.73 29.80 27.26
C THR A 184 -18.77 30.31 26.26
N LYS A 185 -20.01 29.79 26.28
CA LYS A 185 -21.10 30.29 25.42
C LYS A 185 -21.45 31.76 25.72
N GLU A 186 -21.51 32.12 27.00
CA GLU A 186 -21.79 33.50 27.45
C GLU A 186 -20.62 34.44 27.14
N VAL A 187 -19.37 33.99 27.38
CA VAL A 187 -18.14 34.72 27.04
C VAL A 187 -18.05 34.99 25.54
N VAL A 188 -18.34 34.00 24.69
CA VAL A 188 -18.36 34.19 23.23
C VAL A 188 -19.46 35.15 22.82
N ASN A 189 -20.67 35.02 23.35
CA ASN A 189 -21.77 35.95 23.04
C ASN A 189 -21.45 37.39 23.45
N LEU A 190 -20.83 37.61 24.61
CA LEU A 190 -20.38 38.93 25.07
C LEU A 190 -19.27 39.53 24.20
N LEU A 191 -18.32 38.70 23.74
CA LEU A 191 -17.28 39.13 22.80
C LEU A 191 -17.87 39.48 21.41
N LEU A 192 -18.88 38.73 20.95
CA LEU A 192 -19.57 39.00 19.68
C LEU A 192 -20.44 40.26 19.76
N SER A 193 -21.21 40.46 20.83
CA SER A 193 -22.02 41.68 21.00
C SER A 193 -21.14 42.93 21.12
N PHE A 194 -20.02 42.84 21.82
CA PHE A 194 -19.02 43.92 21.87
C PHE A 194 -18.43 44.24 20.49
N ALA A 195 -18.13 43.21 19.69
CA ALA A 195 -17.60 43.37 18.35
C ALA A 195 -18.63 43.95 17.35
N GLU A 196 -19.91 43.68 17.56
CA GLU A 196 -21.04 44.24 16.83
C GLU A 196 -21.24 45.73 17.19
N GLU A 197 -21.24 46.10 18.48
CA GLU A 197 -21.27 47.50 18.94
C GLU A 197 -20.14 48.36 18.38
N THR A 198 -18.96 47.77 18.18
CA THR A 198 -17.74 48.46 17.75
C THR A 198 -17.42 48.34 16.25
N GLN A 199 -18.31 47.68 15.49
CA GLN A 199 -18.15 47.43 14.04
C GLN A 199 -16.85 46.70 13.65
N ILE A 200 -16.31 45.84 14.53
CA ILE A 200 -15.14 44.98 14.25
C ILE A 200 -15.51 43.52 14.01
N LEU A 201 -16.81 43.17 14.07
CA LEU A 201 -17.34 41.80 14.05
C LEU A 201 -16.73 40.91 12.96
N GLU A 202 -16.86 41.27 11.68
CA GLU A 202 -16.34 40.46 10.56
C GLU A 202 -14.82 40.27 10.65
N ARG A 203 -14.08 41.33 11.02
CA ARG A 203 -12.62 41.32 11.14
C ARG A 203 -12.12 40.52 12.35
N LEU A 204 -12.92 40.40 13.41
CA LEU A 204 -12.60 39.62 14.61
C LEU A 204 -12.92 38.13 14.42
N ILE A 205 -14.06 37.80 13.79
CA ILE A 205 -14.47 36.41 13.53
C ILE A 205 -13.57 35.77 12.47
N ASN A 206 -13.32 36.49 11.37
CA ASN A 206 -12.54 35.99 10.22
C ASN A 206 -11.03 36.26 10.36
N ALA A 207 -10.58 36.68 11.54
CA ALA A 207 -9.16 36.69 11.88
C ALA A 207 -8.61 35.26 11.83
N ALA A 208 -7.40 35.12 11.30
CA ALA A 208 -6.69 33.85 11.19
C ALA A 208 -5.30 33.94 11.83
N TYR A 209 -4.75 32.81 12.28
CA TYR A 209 -3.36 32.74 12.72
C TYR A 209 -2.39 33.14 11.61
N THR A 210 -1.38 33.94 11.96
CA THR A 210 -0.31 34.42 11.08
C THR A 210 0.96 33.58 11.15
N GLU A 211 1.11 32.79 12.22
CA GLU A 211 2.24 31.88 12.46
C GLU A 211 2.33 30.78 11.38
N GLU A 212 3.54 30.44 10.93
CA GLU A 212 3.76 29.46 9.86
C GLU A 212 3.18 28.07 10.14
N ALA A 213 3.21 27.63 11.41
CA ALA A 213 2.72 26.31 11.82
C ALA A 213 1.21 26.15 11.63
N TYR A 214 0.43 27.16 12.03
CA TYR A 214 -1.04 27.13 12.08
C TYR A 214 -1.71 28.13 11.12
N ARG A 215 -0.96 28.67 10.16
CA ARG A 215 -1.38 29.71 9.22
C ARG A 215 -2.78 29.45 8.63
N GLY A 216 -3.65 30.45 8.69
CA GLY A 216 -5.00 30.36 8.13
C GLY A 216 -6.05 29.71 9.05
N GLN A 217 -5.67 29.16 10.21
CA GLN A 217 -6.66 28.65 11.17
C GLN A 217 -7.51 29.81 11.73
N THR A 218 -8.84 29.70 11.59
CA THR A 218 -9.82 30.66 12.10
C THR A 218 -10.47 30.18 13.40
N ALA A 219 -11.25 31.04 14.05
CA ALA A 219 -12.07 30.68 15.21
C ALA A 219 -13.07 29.54 14.89
N LEU A 220 -13.64 29.52 13.67
CA LEU A 220 -14.59 28.50 13.23
C LEU A 220 -13.98 27.09 13.27
N ASN A 221 -12.74 26.93 12.78
CA ASN A 221 -12.04 25.63 12.81
C ASN A 221 -11.86 25.09 14.24
N ILE A 222 -11.55 25.97 15.20
CA ILE A 222 -11.40 25.60 16.62
C ILE A 222 -12.75 25.20 17.22
N ALA A 223 -13.84 25.94 16.95
CA ALA A 223 -15.17 25.59 17.45
C ALA A 223 -15.63 24.19 16.96
N ILE A 224 -15.32 23.87 15.70
CA ILE A 224 -15.59 22.55 15.10
C ILE A 224 -14.70 21.48 15.74
N GLU A 225 -13.38 21.68 15.85
CA GLU A 225 -12.46 20.76 16.53
C GLU A 225 -12.93 20.41 17.96
N ARG A 226 -13.45 21.43 18.67
CA ARG A 226 -13.97 21.35 20.05
C ARG A 226 -15.43 20.90 20.16
N ARG A 227 -16.06 20.51 19.05
CA ARG A 227 -17.43 19.97 18.96
C ARG A 227 -18.52 20.88 19.54
N GLN A 228 -18.34 22.19 19.41
CA GLN A 228 -19.27 23.18 19.97
C GLN A 228 -20.35 23.59 18.97
N PHE A 229 -21.35 22.73 18.76
CA PHE A 229 -22.43 22.95 17.78
C PHE A 229 -23.10 24.33 17.91
N ASP A 230 -23.63 24.67 19.09
CA ASP A 230 -24.30 25.95 19.35
C ASP A 230 -23.43 27.16 18.97
N ILE A 231 -22.15 27.11 19.32
CA ILE A 231 -21.21 28.22 19.09
C ILE A 231 -20.85 28.27 17.59
N THR A 232 -20.67 27.13 16.93
CA THR A 232 -20.48 27.04 15.49
C THR A 232 -21.67 27.65 14.74
N GLN A 233 -22.91 27.35 15.15
CA GLN A 233 -24.11 27.97 14.59
C GLN A 233 -24.10 29.50 14.80
N THR A 234 -23.87 29.97 16.03
CA THR A 234 -23.82 31.42 16.32
C THR A 234 -22.74 32.15 15.50
N LEU A 235 -21.56 31.54 15.31
CA LEU A 235 -20.49 32.11 14.49
C LEU A 235 -20.88 32.21 13.01
N ILE A 236 -21.55 31.20 12.46
CA ILE A 236 -22.02 31.19 11.06
C ILE A 236 -23.12 32.24 10.86
N GLU A 237 -24.08 32.34 11.79
CA GLU A 237 -25.13 33.36 11.80
C GLU A 237 -24.55 34.79 11.87
N LYS A 238 -23.48 34.99 12.64
CA LYS A 238 -22.75 36.28 12.75
C LYS A 238 -21.73 36.54 11.63
N GLY A 239 -21.72 35.72 10.57
CA GLY A 239 -20.95 36.01 9.35
C GLY A 239 -19.53 35.42 9.28
N ALA A 240 -19.26 34.31 10.00
CA ALA A 240 -18.02 33.56 9.82
C ALA A 240 -17.85 33.05 8.38
N ASP A 241 -16.60 33.11 7.88
CA ASP A 241 -16.23 32.51 6.61
C ASP A 241 -16.14 30.98 6.73
N VAL A 242 -17.11 30.31 6.09
CA VAL A 242 -17.24 28.86 6.01
C VAL A 242 -16.26 28.21 5.03
N ASN A 243 -15.56 29.00 4.21
CA ASN A 243 -14.63 28.53 3.18
C ASN A 243 -13.16 28.81 3.52
N ALA A 244 -12.84 29.25 4.74
CA ALA A 244 -11.49 29.64 5.16
C ALA A 244 -10.48 28.46 5.17
N HIS A 245 -9.36 28.59 4.46
CA HIS A 245 -8.33 27.54 4.36
C HIS A 245 -7.23 27.63 5.42
N ALA A 246 -7.11 26.59 6.24
CA ALA A 246 -6.02 26.38 7.20
C ALA A 246 -4.79 25.75 6.52
N GLN A 247 -3.98 26.58 5.87
CA GLN A 247 -2.82 26.17 5.04
C GLN A 247 -1.50 25.96 5.83
N GLY A 248 -1.54 26.04 7.16
CA GLY A 248 -0.36 25.88 8.02
C GLY A 248 0.38 24.54 7.85
N VAL A 249 1.68 24.52 8.19
CA VAL A 249 2.54 23.32 8.07
C VAL A 249 1.99 22.14 8.88
N PHE A 250 1.34 22.40 10.01
CA PHE A 250 0.70 21.38 10.84
C PHE A 250 -0.49 20.69 10.15
N PHE A 251 -1.23 21.41 9.31
CA PHE A 251 -2.40 20.91 8.58
C PHE A 251 -2.04 20.27 7.25
N SER A 252 -0.84 20.54 6.73
CA SER A 252 -0.31 20.03 5.46
C SER A 252 0.95 19.15 5.61
N PRO A 253 1.04 18.24 6.62
CA PRO A 253 2.28 17.59 7.03
C PRO A 253 2.88 16.69 5.94
N LYS A 254 4.21 16.56 5.96
CA LYS A 254 4.97 15.68 5.04
C LYS A 254 4.91 14.21 5.47
N ARG A 255 4.88 13.94 6.79
CA ARG A 255 4.69 12.59 7.35
C ARG A 255 3.46 12.51 8.25
N LYS A 256 2.83 11.33 8.31
CA LYS A 256 1.59 11.08 9.08
C LYS A 256 1.66 11.42 10.58
N HIS A 257 2.86 11.49 11.18
CA HIS A 257 3.05 11.71 12.62
C HIS A 257 3.45 13.15 12.98
N GLU A 258 3.61 14.04 12.00
CA GLU A 258 4.08 15.43 12.20
C GLU A 258 2.91 16.43 12.39
N GLY A 259 1.67 16.04 12.05
CA GLY A 259 0.49 16.91 12.10
C GLY A 259 -0.77 16.16 11.66
N PHE A 260 -1.87 16.88 11.45
CA PHE A 260 -3.18 16.31 11.10
C PHE A 260 -3.73 16.91 9.81
N TYR A 261 -3.83 16.09 8.76
CA TYR A 261 -4.39 16.48 7.47
C TYR A 261 -5.88 16.16 7.38
N PHE A 262 -6.69 17.17 7.08
CA PHE A 262 -8.15 17.05 6.90
C PHE A 262 -8.68 17.76 5.63
N GLY A 263 -7.81 18.25 4.74
CA GLY A 263 -8.23 18.99 3.53
C GLY A 263 -8.51 20.49 3.76
N GLU A 264 -7.87 21.10 4.76
CA GLU A 264 -7.74 22.54 5.03
C GLU A 264 -9.03 23.36 5.25
N THR A 265 -10.22 22.80 4.97
CA THR A 265 -11.51 23.51 5.01
C THR A 265 -12.36 23.14 6.24
N PRO A 266 -13.23 24.04 6.73
CA PRO A 266 -14.06 23.78 7.92
C PRO A 266 -15.05 22.62 7.71
N LEU A 267 -15.62 22.50 6.50
CA LEU A 267 -16.52 21.42 6.12
C LEU A 267 -15.82 20.05 6.15
N ALA A 268 -14.59 19.97 5.61
CA ALA A 268 -13.83 18.73 5.62
C ALA A 268 -13.34 18.37 7.04
N LEU A 269 -13.03 19.35 7.89
CA LEU A 269 -12.73 19.13 9.31
C LEU A 269 -13.92 18.49 10.05
N ALA A 270 -15.14 19.05 9.88
CA ALA A 270 -16.35 18.50 10.50
C ALA A 270 -16.66 17.07 10.01
N ALA A 271 -16.44 16.81 8.71
CA ALA A 271 -16.61 15.49 8.12
C ALA A 271 -15.60 14.46 8.67
N CYS A 272 -14.31 14.82 8.72
CA CYS A 272 -13.24 13.93 9.20
C CYS A 272 -13.31 13.66 10.71
N THR A 273 -13.91 14.57 11.50
CA THR A 273 -14.04 14.44 12.96
C THR A 273 -15.34 13.76 13.42
N ASN A 274 -16.13 13.23 12.47
CA ASN A 274 -17.42 12.55 12.69
C ASN A 274 -18.49 13.45 13.35
N GLN A 275 -18.77 14.61 12.74
CA GLN A 275 -19.76 15.57 13.22
C GLN A 275 -20.84 15.83 12.16
N PRO A 276 -21.79 14.90 11.97
CA PRO A 276 -22.80 14.98 10.91
C PRO A 276 -23.69 16.23 11.05
N ASP A 277 -24.00 16.66 12.27
CA ASP A 277 -24.90 17.80 12.51
C ASP A 277 -24.27 19.13 12.04
N ILE A 278 -22.97 19.33 12.31
CA ILE A 278 -22.21 20.48 11.80
C ILE A 278 -22.05 20.38 10.27
N VAL A 279 -21.83 19.18 9.72
CA VAL A 279 -21.76 18.97 8.27
C VAL A 279 -23.10 19.29 7.59
N GLN A 280 -24.23 18.94 8.21
CA GLN A 280 -25.55 19.33 7.71
C GLN A 280 -25.74 20.84 7.75
N LEU A 281 -25.49 21.48 8.91
CA LEU A 281 -25.54 22.93 9.11
C LEU A 281 -24.71 23.71 8.08
N LEU A 282 -23.48 23.26 7.82
CA LEU A 282 -22.60 23.88 6.82
C LEU A 282 -23.11 23.66 5.39
N MET A 283 -23.62 22.47 5.05
CA MET A 283 -24.15 22.21 3.70
C MET A 283 -25.51 22.87 3.42
N ASP A 284 -26.30 23.17 4.46
CA ASP A 284 -27.56 23.92 4.33
C ASP A 284 -27.35 25.43 4.19
N ASN A 285 -26.12 25.91 4.41
CA ASN A 285 -25.75 27.31 4.19
C ASN A 285 -25.33 27.54 2.72
N ASN A 286 -26.09 28.40 2.02
CA ASN A 286 -25.85 28.79 0.62
C ASN A 286 -24.46 29.37 0.32
N LYS A 287 -23.69 29.80 1.34
CA LYS A 287 -22.33 30.34 1.18
C LYS A 287 -21.24 29.26 1.05
N THR A 288 -21.54 27.99 1.35
CA THR A 288 -20.54 26.92 1.46
C THR A 288 -20.19 26.32 0.10
N ASP A 289 -18.92 26.37 -0.29
CA ASP A 289 -18.44 25.75 -1.52
C ASP A 289 -17.98 24.30 -1.28
N ILE A 290 -18.87 23.34 -1.53
CA ILE A 290 -18.58 21.90 -1.47
C ILE A 290 -17.52 21.48 -2.52
N THR A 291 -17.36 22.27 -3.60
CA THR A 291 -16.39 21.99 -4.68
C THR A 291 -15.01 22.59 -4.44
N SER A 292 -14.81 23.30 -3.33
CA SER A 292 -13.52 23.87 -2.96
C SER A 292 -12.42 22.82 -2.86
N GLN A 293 -11.21 23.20 -3.27
CA GLN A 293 -10.01 22.37 -3.24
C GLN A 293 -8.94 22.98 -2.33
N ASP A 294 -8.18 22.12 -1.66
CA ASP A 294 -7.08 22.51 -0.77
C ASP A 294 -5.77 22.83 -1.52
N SER A 295 -4.69 23.12 -0.78
CA SER A 295 -3.34 23.33 -1.32
C SER A 295 -2.79 22.16 -2.17
N ARG A 296 -3.34 20.94 -2.03
CA ARG A 296 -2.99 19.72 -2.78
C ARG A 296 -3.93 19.46 -3.97
N GLY A 297 -4.98 20.28 -4.15
CA GLY A 297 -6.05 20.06 -5.12
C GLY A 297 -7.07 19.00 -4.67
N ASN A 298 -6.97 18.50 -3.45
CA ASN A 298 -7.89 17.53 -2.90
C ASN A 298 -9.20 18.24 -2.52
N ASN A 299 -10.33 17.61 -2.86
CA ASN A 299 -11.64 18.01 -2.35
C ASN A 299 -11.98 17.21 -1.07
N ILE A 300 -13.16 17.48 -0.48
CA ILE A 300 -13.63 16.81 0.74
C ILE A 300 -13.65 15.26 0.66
N LEU A 301 -13.95 14.68 -0.52
CA LEU A 301 -13.96 13.22 -0.69
C LEU A 301 -12.53 12.65 -0.68
N HIS A 302 -11.56 13.37 -1.25
CA HIS A 302 -10.14 12.99 -1.15
C HIS A 302 -9.66 13.05 0.32
N ALA A 303 -10.07 14.07 1.09
CA ALA A 303 -9.75 14.17 2.51
C ALA A 303 -10.30 12.97 3.31
N LEU A 304 -11.58 12.63 3.12
CA LEU A 304 -12.18 11.44 3.74
C LEU A 304 -11.44 10.14 3.38
N VAL A 305 -11.01 9.99 2.12
CA VAL A 305 -10.18 8.84 1.68
C VAL A 305 -8.81 8.81 2.37
N THR A 306 -8.19 9.96 2.65
CA THR A 306 -6.91 9.99 3.39
C THR A 306 -7.04 9.70 4.88
N VAL A 307 -8.19 10.02 5.48
CA VAL A 307 -8.49 9.78 6.91
C VAL A 307 -9.00 8.35 7.15
N ALA A 308 -9.58 7.69 6.14
CA ALA A 308 -10.03 6.29 6.24
C ALA A 308 -8.91 5.35 6.73
N GLU A 309 -9.22 4.51 7.72
CA GLU A 309 -8.29 3.49 8.21
C GLU A 309 -8.40 2.20 7.39
N ASP A 310 -7.49 1.26 7.62
CA ASP A 310 -7.52 -0.06 6.96
C ASP A 310 -8.37 -1.06 7.78
N PHE A 311 -8.67 -0.74 9.04
CA PHE A 311 -9.46 -1.58 9.94
C PHE A 311 -10.98 -1.43 9.73
N LYS A 312 -11.68 -2.56 9.75
CA LYS A 312 -13.12 -2.67 9.45
C LYS A 312 -14.00 -1.82 10.37
N THR A 313 -13.66 -1.69 11.65
CA THR A 313 -14.51 -1.11 12.69
C THR A 313 -14.55 0.42 12.71
N GLN A 314 -13.55 1.11 12.17
CA GLN A 314 -13.47 2.57 12.21
C GLN A 314 -14.04 3.25 10.95
N ASN A 315 -14.26 2.51 9.85
CA ASN A 315 -14.63 3.09 8.56
C ASN A 315 -16.13 3.43 8.40
N ASP A 316 -16.99 2.99 9.32
CA ASP A 316 -18.43 3.17 9.17
C ASP A 316 -18.89 4.63 9.26
N PHE A 317 -18.18 5.49 10.01
CA PHE A 317 -18.48 6.92 9.99
C PHE A 317 -18.07 7.56 8.66
N VAL A 318 -16.91 7.17 8.10
CA VAL A 318 -16.41 7.66 6.81
C VAL A 318 -17.41 7.33 5.70
N ARG A 319 -17.96 6.11 5.69
CA ARG A 319 -19.02 5.68 4.76
C ARG A 319 -20.26 6.56 4.84
N ARG A 320 -20.85 6.70 6.04
CA ARG A 320 -22.04 7.53 6.28
C ARG A 320 -21.80 9.00 5.90
N MET A 321 -20.61 9.52 6.19
CA MET A 321 -20.26 10.90 5.87
C MET A 321 -20.08 11.11 4.36
N TYR A 322 -19.42 10.17 3.68
CA TYR A 322 -19.29 10.16 2.22
C TYR A 322 -20.67 10.17 1.54
N ASP A 323 -21.61 9.34 2.00
CA ASP A 323 -22.98 9.32 1.48
C ASP A 323 -23.73 10.63 1.76
N THR A 324 -23.65 11.14 2.99
CA THR A 324 -24.35 12.37 3.39
C THR A 324 -23.93 13.55 2.52
N ILE A 325 -22.62 13.69 2.25
CA ILE A 325 -22.07 14.75 1.39
C ILE A 325 -22.47 14.52 -0.07
N LEU A 326 -22.39 13.29 -0.57
CA LEU A 326 -22.69 12.97 -1.97
C LEU A 326 -24.19 13.16 -2.30
N LEU A 327 -25.08 12.75 -1.39
CA LEU A 327 -26.53 12.92 -1.51
C LEU A 327 -26.92 14.40 -1.46
N LYS A 328 -26.40 15.19 -0.50
CA LYS A 328 -26.65 16.65 -0.47
C LYS A 328 -26.07 17.38 -1.68
N SER A 329 -24.91 16.98 -2.19
CA SER A 329 -24.31 17.60 -3.39
C SER A 329 -25.11 17.32 -4.68
N GLN A 330 -25.87 16.22 -4.72
CA GLN A 330 -26.67 15.73 -5.87
C GLN A 330 -25.90 15.52 -7.19
N SER A 331 -24.61 15.87 -7.25
CA SER A 331 -23.85 16.00 -8.49
C SER A 331 -22.66 15.05 -8.54
N ARG A 332 -22.54 14.31 -9.66
CA ARG A 332 -21.39 13.41 -9.90
C ARG A 332 -20.05 14.16 -10.02
N LYS A 333 -20.08 15.48 -10.26
CA LYS A 333 -18.89 16.33 -10.45
C LYS A 333 -17.88 16.18 -9.31
N LEU A 334 -18.34 16.01 -8.07
CA LEU A 334 -17.49 15.87 -6.89
C LEU A 334 -16.59 14.61 -6.92
N GLU A 335 -17.04 13.50 -7.53
CA GLU A 335 -16.22 12.30 -7.73
C GLU A 335 -15.28 12.39 -8.94
N MET A 336 -15.61 13.22 -9.94
CA MET A 336 -14.84 13.33 -11.19
C MET A 336 -13.76 14.42 -11.13
N MET A 337 -13.80 15.30 -10.13
CA MET A 337 -12.73 16.27 -9.90
C MET A 337 -11.43 15.57 -9.50
N LYS A 338 -10.33 16.10 -10.03
CA LYS A 338 -8.99 15.57 -9.84
C LYS A 338 -8.14 16.51 -8.99
N ASN A 339 -7.26 15.93 -8.19
CA ASN A 339 -6.24 16.67 -7.45
C ASN A 339 -5.02 17.03 -8.32
N LYS A 340 -3.99 17.65 -7.71
CA LYS A 340 -2.77 18.05 -8.43
C LYS A 340 -1.95 16.88 -8.98
N ASP A 341 -2.11 15.67 -8.42
CA ASP A 341 -1.55 14.42 -8.97
C ASP A 341 -2.35 13.88 -10.18
N GLY A 342 -3.49 14.51 -10.53
CA GLY A 342 -4.39 14.06 -11.60
C GLY A 342 -5.30 12.88 -11.22
N LEU A 343 -5.44 12.61 -9.93
CA LEU A 343 -6.20 11.49 -9.37
C LEU A 343 -7.59 11.92 -8.91
N THR A 344 -8.59 11.08 -9.10
CA THR A 344 -9.93 11.18 -8.48
C THR A 344 -9.94 10.55 -7.07
N PRO A 345 -11.00 10.73 -6.23
CA PRO A 345 -11.06 10.10 -4.91
C PRO A 345 -10.96 8.56 -4.98
N LEU A 346 -11.52 7.95 -6.03
CA LEU A 346 -11.43 6.52 -6.30
C LEU A 346 -9.99 6.09 -6.62
N GLN A 347 -9.32 6.81 -7.51
CA GLN A 347 -7.92 6.57 -7.86
C GLN A 347 -6.98 6.82 -6.67
N LEU A 348 -7.30 7.78 -5.79
CA LEU A 348 -6.57 8.02 -4.56
C LEU A 348 -6.75 6.87 -3.56
N ALA A 349 -7.97 6.34 -3.39
CA ALA A 349 -8.22 5.17 -2.52
C ALA A 349 -7.43 3.94 -3.00
N ALA A 350 -7.33 3.77 -4.32
CA ALA A 350 -6.48 2.75 -4.95
C ALA A 350 -4.98 3.00 -4.71
N LYS A 351 -4.51 4.25 -4.80
CA LYS A 351 -3.09 4.64 -4.56
C LYS A 351 -2.68 4.55 -3.09
N THR A 352 -3.63 4.64 -2.15
CA THR A 352 -3.39 4.64 -0.70
C THR A 352 -3.67 3.31 -0.01
N GLY A 353 -4.20 2.30 -0.71
CA GLY A 353 -4.45 0.95 -0.17
C GLY A 353 -5.74 0.79 0.63
N LYS A 354 -6.66 1.75 0.55
CA LYS A 354 -7.85 1.82 1.40
C LYS A 354 -8.95 0.88 0.91
N LEU A 355 -8.80 -0.41 1.20
CA LEU A 355 -9.68 -1.49 0.76
C LEU A 355 -11.15 -1.26 1.12
N GLU A 356 -11.45 -0.92 2.37
CA GLU A 356 -12.84 -0.88 2.87
C GLU A 356 -13.65 0.32 2.32
N ILE A 357 -13.00 1.45 1.99
CA ILE A 357 -13.63 2.58 1.29
C ILE A 357 -13.67 2.35 -0.22
N LEU A 358 -12.65 1.72 -0.82
CA LEU A 358 -12.65 1.33 -2.24
C LEU A 358 -13.79 0.33 -2.53
N LYS A 359 -13.90 -0.72 -1.71
CA LYS A 359 -15.01 -1.68 -1.74
C LYS A 359 -16.35 -0.98 -1.63
N TYR A 360 -16.46 0.00 -0.72
CA TYR A 360 -17.69 0.76 -0.53
C TYR A 360 -18.07 1.57 -1.77
N ILE A 361 -17.14 2.37 -2.32
CA ILE A 361 -17.40 3.20 -3.52
C ILE A 361 -17.79 2.31 -4.72
N LEU A 362 -17.14 1.17 -4.92
CA LEU A 362 -17.44 0.26 -6.04
C LEU A 362 -18.76 -0.50 -5.89
N ALA A 363 -19.14 -0.87 -4.66
CA ALA A 363 -20.39 -1.59 -4.38
C ALA A 363 -21.59 -0.67 -4.11
N ARG A 364 -21.42 0.66 -4.18
CA ARG A 364 -22.46 1.64 -3.83
C ARG A 364 -23.71 1.50 -4.71
N GLU A 365 -24.81 1.16 -4.07
CA GLU A 365 -26.14 0.99 -4.65
C GLU A 365 -27.15 1.96 -4.00
N ILE A 366 -27.61 2.96 -4.75
CA ILE A 366 -28.60 3.95 -4.27
C ILE A 366 -29.97 3.59 -4.87
N LYS A 367 -30.94 3.29 -4.00
CA LYS A 367 -32.29 2.82 -4.41
C LYS A 367 -33.18 3.95 -4.94
N GLU A 368 -32.97 5.18 -4.49
CA GLU A 368 -33.81 6.33 -4.83
C GLU A 368 -33.63 6.76 -6.30
N LYS A 369 -34.73 6.91 -7.04
CA LYS A 369 -34.69 7.23 -8.48
C LYS A 369 -33.98 8.56 -8.78
N ALA A 370 -34.17 9.59 -7.94
CA ALA A 370 -33.54 10.90 -8.11
C ALA A 370 -32.01 10.87 -8.00
N HIS A 371 -31.47 10.01 -7.12
CA HIS A 371 -30.04 9.91 -6.83
C HIS A 371 -29.38 8.68 -7.48
N ARG A 372 -30.10 7.94 -8.35
CA ARG A 372 -29.58 6.73 -9.02
C ARG A 372 -28.35 7.01 -9.89
N SER A 373 -28.20 8.22 -10.43
CA SER A 373 -26.99 8.67 -11.15
C SER A 373 -25.73 8.74 -10.27
N LEU A 374 -25.85 8.74 -8.93
CA LEU A 374 -24.71 8.67 -8.01
C LEU A 374 -24.30 7.22 -7.69
N SER A 375 -25.10 6.24 -8.11
CA SER A 375 -24.81 4.82 -7.93
C SER A 375 -23.70 4.32 -8.86
N ARG A 376 -23.01 3.25 -8.46
CA ARG A 376 -21.96 2.57 -9.24
C ARG A 376 -22.24 1.08 -9.44
N LYS A 377 -22.92 0.45 -8.48
CA LYS A 377 -23.59 -0.84 -8.66
C LYS A 377 -25.06 -0.60 -8.99
N PHE A 378 -25.61 -1.40 -9.88
CA PHE A 378 -27.04 -1.48 -10.17
C PHE A 378 -27.47 -2.94 -10.22
N THR A 379 -28.51 -3.32 -9.48
CA THR A 379 -29.22 -4.58 -9.76
C THR A 379 -30.09 -4.41 -11.01
N ASP A 380 -29.82 -5.22 -12.03
CA ASP A 380 -30.58 -5.23 -13.28
C ASP A 380 -31.90 -5.97 -13.06
N TRP A 381 -31.80 -7.27 -12.73
CA TRP A 381 -32.87 -8.17 -12.30
C TRP A 381 -32.35 -9.08 -11.17
N ALA A 382 -33.25 -9.61 -10.34
CA ALA A 382 -32.94 -10.68 -9.40
C ALA A 382 -34.13 -11.63 -9.26
N TYR A 383 -33.85 -12.93 -9.19
CA TYR A 383 -34.81 -14.00 -9.04
C TYR A 383 -34.35 -14.96 -7.94
N GLY A 384 -34.93 -14.80 -6.75
CA GLY A 384 -34.52 -15.54 -5.55
C GLY A 384 -33.03 -15.31 -5.23
N PRO A 385 -32.19 -16.37 -5.18
CA PRO A 385 -30.77 -16.25 -4.88
C PRO A 385 -29.91 -15.78 -6.07
N VAL A 386 -30.47 -15.72 -7.29
CA VAL A 386 -29.72 -15.32 -8.50
C VAL A 386 -29.96 -13.84 -8.78
N GLN A 387 -28.91 -13.03 -8.89
CA GLN A 387 -29.01 -11.61 -9.27
C GLN A 387 -28.02 -11.26 -10.39
N SER A 388 -28.48 -10.50 -11.38
CA SER A 388 -27.63 -9.86 -12.38
C SER A 388 -27.34 -8.43 -11.92
N SER A 389 -26.09 -8.12 -11.65
CA SER A 389 -25.64 -6.77 -11.31
C SER A 389 -24.81 -6.15 -12.43
N LEU A 390 -24.90 -4.83 -12.56
CA LEU A 390 -24.17 -4.01 -13.51
C LEU A 390 -23.25 -3.08 -12.72
N TYR A 391 -21.95 -3.15 -13.00
CA TYR A 391 -20.93 -2.31 -12.37
C TYR A 391 -20.39 -1.27 -13.36
N ASP A 392 -20.40 0.00 -12.97
CA ASP A 392 -19.83 1.10 -13.74
C ASP A 392 -18.30 0.93 -13.95
N LEU A 393 -17.85 0.83 -15.21
CA LEU A 393 -16.44 0.65 -15.57
C LEU A 393 -15.64 1.97 -15.70
N THR A 394 -16.27 3.12 -15.49
CA THR A 394 -15.56 4.42 -15.53
C THR A 394 -14.41 4.45 -14.52
N GLU A 395 -13.21 4.83 -15.01
CA GLU A 395 -11.93 4.87 -14.28
C GLU A 395 -11.38 3.51 -13.80
N LEU A 396 -12.17 2.43 -13.83
CA LEU A 396 -11.73 1.08 -13.51
C LEU A 396 -10.84 0.48 -14.61
N ASP A 397 -11.26 0.65 -15.86
CA ASP A 397 -10.63 0.00 -17.00
C ASP A 397 -9.44 0.78 -17.58
N THR A 398 -8.51 0.05 -18.19
CA THR A 398 -7.23 0.52 -18.79
C THR A 398 -7.40 1.44 -20.01
N THR A 399 -8.64 1.80 -20.33
CA THR A 399 -8.99 2.81 -21.34
C THR A 399 -8.68 4.23 -20.87
N SER A 400 -8.71 4.47 -19.56
CA SER A 400 -8.34 5.74 -18.93
C SER A 400 -6.86 5.79 -18.55
N ALA A 401 -6.23 6.96 -18.69
CA ALA A 401 -4.88 7.18 -18.17
C ALA A 401 -4.91 7.12 -16.62
N ASN A 402 -3.98 6.35 -16.04
CA ASN A 402 -3.95 6.01 -14.60
C ASN A 402 -5.25 5.34 -14.12
N SER A 403 -5.68 4.27 -14.79
CA SER A 403 -6.84 3.48 -14.35
C SER A 403 -6.65 2.92 -12.93
N VAL A 404 -7.74 2.64 -12.22
CA VAL A 404 -7.69 2.00 -10.89
C VAL A 404 -6.98 0.65 -10.95
N LEU A 405 -7.22 -0.13 -12.02
CA LEU A 405 -6.53 -1.41 -12.22
C LEU A 405 -5.02 -1.21 -12.43
N ASP A 406 -4.59 -0.23 -13.22
CA ASP A 406 -3.17 0.12 -13.36
C ASP A 406 -2.54 0.51 -12.01
N ILE A 407 -3.21 1.37 -11.24
CA ILE A 407 -2.69 1.83 -9.95
C ILE A 407 -2.51 0.64 -9.00
N ILE A 408 -3.51 -0.23 -8.83
CA ILE A 408 -3.41 -1.38 -7.90
C ILE A 408 -2.35 -2.39 -8.36
N VAL A 409 -2.22 -2.63 -9.66
CA VAL A 409 -1.29 -3.62 -10.21
C VAL A 409 0.17 -3.16 -10.11
N TYR A 410 0.47 -1.87 -10.35
CA TYR A 410 1.84 -1.35 -10.33
C TYR A 410 2.27 -0.68 -9.02
N ASN A 411 1.37 -0.47 -8.06
CA ASN A 411 1.75 0.09 -6.75
C ASN A 411 2.44 -0.97 -5.88
N THR A 412 3.71 -0.71 -5.58
CA THR A 412 4.60 -1.57 -4.79
C THR A 412 4.50 -1.32 -3.29
N ASN A 413 3.94 -0.18 -2.86
CA ASN A 413 4.04 0.30 -1.48
C ASN A 413 2.91 -0.24 -0.59
N ILE A 414 2.06 -1.12 -1.13
CA ILE A 414 0.81 -1.60 -0.52
C ILE A 414 0.87 -3.13 -0.40
N GLY A 415 0.77 -3.65 0.83
CA GLY A 415 0.68 -5.10 1.09
C GLY A 415 -0.66 -5.72 0.67
N ASN A 416 -1.79 -5.09 1.00
CA ASN A 416 -3.15 -5.60 0.73
C ASN A 416 -3.62 -5.49 -0.74
N ARG A 417 -2.70 -5.27 -1.70
CA ARG A 417 -3.00 -5.17 -3.14
C ARG A 417 -3.72 -6.41 -3.68
N HIS A 418 -3.46 -7.59 -3.11
CA HIS A 418 -4.12 -8.83 -3.49
C HIS A 418 -5.59 -8.91 -3.04
N GLU A 419 -5.95 -8.33 -1.89
CA GLU A 419 -7.34 -8.22 -1.42
C GLU A 419 -8.14 -7.24 -2.29
N MET A 420 -7.50 -6.14 -2.70
CA MET A 420 -8.11 -5.14 -3.59
C MET A 420 -8.44 -5.74 -4.97
N LEU A 421 -7.59 -6.62 -5.50
CA LEU A 421 -7.86 -7.34 -6.76
C LEU A 421 -8.92 -8.46 -6.62
N ALA A 422 -9.24 -8.89 -5.39
CA ALA A 422 -10.30 -9.86 -5.11
C ALA A 422 -11.71 -9.23 -5.08
N LEU A 423 -11.83 -7.90 -5.18
CA LEU A 423 -13.13 -7.21 -5.28
C LEU A 423 -13.90 -7.64 -6.54
N GLU A 424 -15.20 -7.95 -6.37
CA GLU A 424 -16.09 -8.54 -7.38
C GLU A 424 -15.91 -7.97 -8.82
N PRO A 425 -15.95 -6.63 -9.06
CA PRO A 425 -15.80 -6.08 -10.41
C PRO A 425 -14.38 -6.23 -10.98
N LEU A 426 -13.34 -6.04 -10.17
CA LEU A 426 -11.93 -6.14 -10.63
C LEU A 426 -11.55 -7.60 -10.92
N HIS A 427 -11.95 -8.53 -10.04
CA HIS A 427 -11.74 -9.95 -10.22
C HIS A 427 -12.41 -10.46 -11.51
N SER A 428 -13.67 -10.09 -11.71
CA SER A 428 -14.46 -10.52 -12.87
C SER A 428 -13.93 -9.92 -14.17
N LEU A 429 -13.56 -8.64 -14.18
CA LEU A 429 -12.92 -7.98 -15.33
C LEU A 429 -11.63 -8.70 -15.74
N LEU A 430 -10.74 -9.00 -14.79
CA LEU A 430 -9.51 -9.76 -15.05
C LEU A 430 -9.80 -11.19 -15.57
N ARG A 431 -10.78 -11.90 -14.99
CA ARG A 431 -11.17 -13.25 -15.43
C ARG A 431 -11.70 -13.22 -16.87
N MET A 432 -12.43 -12.19 -17.26
CA MET A 432 -12.94 -12.01 -18.63
C MET A 432 -11.83 -11.63 -19.61
N LYS A 433 -10.95 -10.67 -19.28
CA LYS A 433 -9.79 -10.32 -20.12
C LYS A 433 -8.88 -11.52 -20.38
N TRP A 434 -8.65 -12.34 -19.35
CA TRP A 434 -7.88 -13.59 -19.48
C TRP A 434 -8.51 -14.57 -20.46
N LYS A 435 -9.80 -14.90 -20.28
CA LYS A 435 -10.51 -15.84 -21.16
C LYS A 435 -10.62 -15.33 -22.60
N HIS A 436 -10.82 -14.03 -22.81
CA HIS A 436 -11.07 -13.46 -24.13
C HIS A 436 -9.80 -13.35 -24.99
N PHE A 437 -8.77 -12.62 -24.53
CA PHE A 437 -7.55 -12.40 -25.32
C PHE A 437 -6.26 -12.84 -24.61
N ALA A 438 -6.08 -12.52 -23.33
CA ALA A 438 -4.73 -12.58 -22.73
C ALA A 438 -4.18 -14.01 -22.65
N ARG A 439 -5.03 -15.02 -22.43
CA ARG A 439 -4.64 -16.44 -22.51
C ARG A 439 -4.05 -16.80 -23.88
N HIS A 440 -4.70 -16.37 -24.97
CA HIS A 440 -4.26 -16.69 -26.33
C HIS A 440 -2.95 -15.96 -26.69
N VAL A 441 -2.81 -14.70 -26.30
CA VAL A 441 -1.57 -13.93 -26.48
C VAL A 441 -0.43 -14.54 -25.64
N PHE A 442 -0.68 -14.92 -24.40
CA PHE A 442 0.30 -15.52 -23.51
C PHE A 442 0.82 -16.88 -24.04
N PHE A 443 -0.08 -17.77 -24.47
CA PHE A 443 0.35 -19.03 -25.09
C PHE A 443 1.08 -18.81 -26.42
N LEU A 444 0.70 -17.83 -27.23
CA LEU A 444 1.44 -17.48 -28.45
C LEU A 444 2.84 -16.95 -28.14
N SER A 445 3.00 -16.08 -27.13
CA SER A 445 4.32 -15.63 -26.68
C SER A 445 5.18 -16.78 -26.14
N CYS A 446 4.57 -17.72 -25.40
CA CYS A 446 5.21 -18.92 -24.90
C CYS A 446 5.72 -19.82 -26.05
N THR A 447 4.90 -20.09 -27.07
CA THR A 447 5.30 -20.93 -28.21
C THR A 447 6.37 -20.25 -29.07
N LEU A 448 6.26 -18.94 -29.32
CA LEU A 448 7.27 -18.19 -30.07
C LEU A 448 8.63 -18.17 -29.34
N TYR A 449 8.63 -18.00 -28.01
CA TYR A 449 9.86 -18.02 -27.21
C TYR A 449 10.46 -19.44 -27.09
N PHE A 450 9.63 -20.47 -26.98
CA PHE A 450 10.08 -21.86 -27.06
C PHE A 450 10.74 -22.17 -28.41
N ILE A 451 10.12 -21.77 -29.52
CA ILE A 451 10.69 -21.92 -30.87
C ILE A 451 12.01 -21.14 -30.99
N TYR A 452 12.10 -19.92 -30.44
CA TYR A 452 13.33 -19.13 -30.40
C TYR A 452 14.47 -19.88 -29.68
N ASN A 453 14.22 -20.43 -28.50
CA ASN A 453 15.21 -21.22 -27.76
C ASN A 453 15.59 -22.52 -28.51
N VAL A 454 14.62 -23.21 -29.13
CA VAL A 454 14.92 -24.39 -29.96
C VAL A 454 15.81 -24.02 -31.15
N ILE A 455 15.52 -22.94 -31.89
CA ILE A 455 16.38 -22.48 -32.98
C ILE A 455 17.78 -22.09 -32.45
N LEU A 456 17.87 -21.41 -31.31
CA LEU A 456 19.15 -21.09 -30.65
C LEU A 456 19.96 -22.36 -30.33
N THR A 457 19.34 -23.40 -29.76
CA THR A 457 20.00 -24.69 -29.50
C THR A 457 20.47 -25.36 -30.80
N LEU A 458 19.62 -25.44 -31.83
CA LEU A 458 19.97 -26.06 -33.12
C LEU A 458 21.12 -25.33 -33.82
N VAL A 459 21.10 -23.99 -33.84
CA VAL A 459 22.18 -23.16 -34.42
C VAL A 459 23.51 -23.35 -33.68
N SER A 460 23.47 -23.52 -32.37
CA SER A 460 24.67 -23.75 -31.55
C SER A 460 25.23 -25.18 -31.65
N TYR A 461 24.36 -26.19 -31.77
CA TYR A 461 24.73 -27.60 -31.78
C TYR A 461 25.23 -28.06 -33.16
N TYR A 462 24.51 -27.69 -34.24
CA TYR A 462 24.92 -28.02 -35.61
C TYR A 462 25.95 -27.03 -36.18
N ARG A 463 26.82 -26.49 -35.33
CA ARG A 463 27.97 -25.71 -35.78
C ARG A 463 29.04 -26.66 -36.32
N PRO A 464 29.57 -26.42 -37.54
CA PRO A 464 30.76 -27.14 -37.98
C PRO A 464 31.96 -26.76 -37.10
N GLU A 465 32.58 -27.75 -36.46
CA GLU A 465 33.86 -27.59 -35.77
C GLU A 465 35.00 -27.50 -36.81
N GLU A 466 35.22 -26.31 -37.35
CA GLU A 466 36.48 -26.00 -38.05
C GLU A 466 37.46 -25.32 -37.09
N GLU A 467 38.72 -25.76 -37.10
CA GLU A 467 39.85 -25.20 -36.33
C GLU A 467 40.18 -23.73 -36.69
N LYS A 468 39.51 -23.17 -37.70
CA LYS A 468 39.72 -21.81 -38.21
C LYS A 468 38.98 -20.77 -37.34
N PRO A 469 39.55 -19.57 -37.15
CA PRO A 469 38.82 -18.48 -36.52
C PRO A 469 37.60 -18.08 -37.36
N PRO A 470 36.48 -17.67 -36.73
CA PRO A 470 35.33 -17.14 -37.44
C PRO A 470 35.66 -15.80 -38.14
N PRO A 471 34.89 -15.35 -39.15
CA PRO A 471 33.69 -16.00 -39.67
C PRO A 471 34.01 -17.20 -40.57
N TYR A 472 33.26 -18.28 -40.40
CA TYR A 472 33.33 -19.43 -41.30
C TYR A 472 32.88 -19.02 -42.72
N PRO A 473 33.51 -19.54 -43.79
CA PRO A 473 33.06 -19.26 -45.15
C PRO A 473 31.62 -19.77 -45.31
N LEU A 474 30.70 -18.88 -45.69
CA LEU A 474 29.34 -19.28 -46.05
C LEU A 474 29.40 -20.10 -47.35
N ALA A 475 29.55 -21.42 -47.21
CA ALA A 475 29.39 -22.37 -48.29
C ALA A 475 27.91 -22.40 -48.70
N LEU A 476 27.52 -21.46 -49.56
CA LEU A 476 26.15 -21.16 -49.98
C LEU A 476 25.52 -22.26 -50.87
N MET A 477 26.12 -23.45 -50.89
CA MET A 477 25.89 -24.51 -51.86
C MET A 477 25.11 -25.71 -51.27
N ASP A 478 25.03 -25.82 -49.94
CA ASP A 478 24.27 -26.85 -49.23
C ASP A 478 22.98 -26.30 -48.58
N HIS A 479 21.89 -27.08 -48.67
CA HIS A 479 20.61 -26.75 -48.04
C HIS A 479 20.70 -26.59 -46.51
N LEU A 480 21.63 -27.31 -45.86
CA LEU A 480 21.85 -27.22 -44.42
C LEU A 480 22.46 -25.87 -44.00
N SER A 481 23.38 -25.33 -44.80
CA SER A 481 23.99 -24.01 -44.60
C SER A 481 22.96 -22.89 -44.73
N TRP A 482 22.01 -23.00 -45.66
CA TRP A 482 20.90 -22.05 -45.80
C TRP A 482 19.98 -22.07 -44.58
N LEU A 483 19.65 -23.26 -44.06
CA LEU A 483 18.86 -23.41 -42.84
C LEU A 483 19.59 -22.77 -41.64
N GLN A 484 20.89 -23.03 -41.47
CA GLN A 484 21.70 -22.44 -40.39
C GLN A 484 21.76 -20.91 -40.47
N LEU A 485 21.97 -20.35 -41.66
CA LEU A 485 21.96 -18.90 -41.89
C LEU A 485 20.59 -18.29 -41.53
N SER A 486 19.50 -18.91 -41.96
CA SER A 486 18.15 -18.45 -41.61
C SER A 486 17.90 -18.48 -40.09
N GLY A 487 18.41 -19.51 -39.40
CA GLY A 487 18.36 -19.62 -37.94
C GLY A 487 19.14 -18.50 -37.24
N GLN A 488 20.36 -18.20 -37.70
CA GLN A 488 21.17 -17.09 -37.16
C GLN A 488 20.48 -15.72 -37.34
N VAL A 489 19.87 -15.47 -38.50
CA VAL A 489 19.11 -14.23 -38.76
C VAL A 489 17.87 -14.13 -37.84
N ILE A 490 17.11 -15.22 -37.69
CA ILE A 490 15.96 -15.27 -36.78
C ILE A 490 16.37 -15.04 -35.32
N VAL A 491 17.47 -15.67 -34.87
CA VAL A 491 18.02 -15.50 -33.52
C VAL A 491 18.46 -14.06 -33.26
N MET A 492 19.09 -13.40 -34.23
CA MET A 492 19.50 -12.00 -34.11
C MET A 492 18.32 -11.03 -34.09
N LEU A 493 17.36 -11.18 -35.00
CA LEU A 493 16.14 -10.36 -35.00
C LEU A 493 15.32 -10.56 -33.71
N GLY A 494 15.23 -11.80 -33.23
CA GLY A 494 14.59 -12.13 -31.95
C GLY A 494 15.30 -11.51 -30.76
N ALA A 495 16.64 -11.58 -30.70
CA ALA A 495 17.42 -10.97 -29.63
C ALA A 495 17.25 -9.43 -29.60
N ILE A 496 17.31 -8.76 -30.75
CA ILE A 496 17.09 -7.31 -30.85
C ILE A 496 15.66 -6.94 -30.43
N PHE A 497 14.66 -7.71 -30.85
CA PHE A 497 13.26 -7.48 -30.44
C PHE A 497 13.07 -7.62 -28.91
N ILE A 498 13.62 -8.69 -28.31
CA ILE A 498 13.57 -8.90 -26.85
C ILE A 498 14.31 -7.77 -26.14
N ALA A 499 15.52 -7.40 -26.56
CA ALA A 499 16.30 -6.32 -25.97
C ALA A 499 15.55 -4.99 -25.97
N ILE A 500 14.91 -4.61 -27.10
CA ILE A 500 14.09 -3.39 -27.19
C ILE A 500 12.86 -3.49 -26.27
N LYS A 501 12.14 -4.63 -26.30
CA LYS A 501 10.93 -4.85 -25.48
C LYS A 501 11.23 -4.72 -23.99
N GLU A 502 12.28 -5.38 -23.50
CA GLU A 502 12.65 -5.32 -22.08
C GLU A 502 13.27 -3.98 -21.70
N SER A 503 14.03 -3.32 -22.59
CA SER A 503 14.54 -1.95 -22.33
C SER A 503 13.41 -0.97 -22.08
N VAL A 504 12.33 -1.04 -22.88
CA VAL A 504 11.14 -0.20 -22.68
C VAL A 504 10.41 -0.58 -21.38
N ALA A 505 10.31 -1.88 -21.05
CA ALA A 505 9.70 -2.31 -19.79
C ALA A 505 10.47 -1.79 -18.56
N ILE A 506 11.81 -1.95 -18.55
CA ILE A 506 12.68 -1.48 -17.47
C ILE A 506 12.64 0.05 -17.34
N PHE A 507 12.62 0.80 -18.45
CA PHE A 507 12.52 2.27 -18.42
C PHE A 507 11.16 2.77 -17.93
N LEU A 508 10.07 2.06 -18.23
CA LEU A 508 8.72 2.39 -17.75
C LEU A 508 8.47 1.98 -16.29
N LEU A 509 9.21 0.99 -15.77
CA LEU A 509 9.28 0.70 -14.34
C LEU A 509 10.11 1.78 -13.62
N ARG A 510 9.47 2.92 -13.36
CA ARG A 510 10.08 4.04 -12.63
C ARG A 510 10.54 3.56 -11.23
N PRO A 511 11.85 3.59 -10.92
CA PRO A 511 12.36 2.97 -9.70
C PRO A 511 12.02 3.83 -8.48
N SER A 512 11.39 3.23 -7.46
CA SER A 512 11.37 3.76 -6.10
C SER A 512 12.31 2.96 -5.19
N ASP A 513 12.25 1.62 -5.23
CA ASP A 513 12.93 0.74 -4.27
C ASP A 513 13.62 -0.46 -4.95
N LEU A 514 14.86 -0.74 -4.57
CA LEU A 514 15.67 -1.82 -5.17
C LEU A 514 15.07 -3.21 -4.90
N GLN A 515 14.47 -3.42 -3.72
CA GLN A 515 13.89 -4.70 -3.32
C GLN A 515 12.68 -5.09 -4.17
N THR A 516 11.79 -4.13 -4.47
CA THR A 516 10.59 -4.38 -5.28
C THR A 516 10.93 -4.57 -6.76
N ILE A 517 12.01 -3.94 -7.24
CA ILE A 517 12.61 -4.23 -8.55
C ILE A 517 13.14 -5.67 -8.60
N LEU A 518 13.82 -6.13 -7.54
CA LEU A 518 14.36 -7.49 -7.47
C LEU A 518 13.26 -8.57 -7.35
N SER A 519 12.18 -8.32 -6.61
CA SER A 519 11.05 -9.25 -6.50
C SER A 519 10.13 -9.24 -7.73
N ASP A 520 9.76 -8.06 -8.23
CA ASP A 520 8.67 -7.93 -9.20
C ASP A 520 9.19 -7.78 -10.64
N ALA A 521 10.47 -7.49 -10.87
CA ALA A 521 11.04 -7.24 -12.21
C ALA A 521 12.22 -8.15 -12.63
N TRP A 522 12.65 -9.11 -11.79
CA TRP A 522 13.76 -10.05 -12.07
C TRP A 522 13.75 -10.62 -13.49
N PHE A 523 12.59 -11.12 -13.96
CA PHE A 523 12.48 -11.72 -15.29
C PHE A 523 12.75 -10.73 -16.44
N HIS A 524 12.41 -9.45 -16.31
CA HIS A 524 12.77 -8.45 -17.33
C HIS A 524 14.29 -8.31 -17.46
N PHE A 525 15.02 -8.32 -16.34
CA PHE A 525 16.48 -8.33 -16.36
C PHE A 525 17.04 -9.65 -16.93
N ALA A 526 16.46 -10.80 -16.58
CA ALA A 526 16.92 -12.09 -17.07
C ALA A 526 16.72 -12.27 -18.59
N PHE A 527 15.59 -11.80 -19.15
CA PHE A 527 15.38 -11.74 -20.60
C PHE A 527 16.28 -10.72 -21.28
N PHE A 528 16.53 -9.55 -20.66
CA PHE A 528 17.42 -8.53 -21.18
C PHE A 528 18.88 -9.00 -21.23
N ILE A 529 19.37 -9.64 -20.16
CA ILE A 529 20.73 -10.23 -20.09
C ILE A 529 20.88 -11.33 -21.13
N GLN A 530 19.90 -12.22 -21.29
CA GLN A 530 19.92 -13.24 -22.35
C GLN A 530 20.08 -12.61 -23.74
N ALA A 531 19.24 -11.62 -24.07
CA ALA A 531 19.29 -10.94 -25.36
C ALA A 531 20.62 -10.21 -25.60
N LEU A 532 21.17 -9.57 -24.57
CA LEU A 532 22.46 -8.89 -24.61
C LEU A 532 23.62 -9.87 -24.81
N LEU A 533 23.60 -11.03 -24.15
CA LEU A 533 24.61 -12.10 -24.35
C LEU A 533 24.56 -12.66 -25.79
N VAL A 534 23.38 -12.83 -26.39
CA VAL A 534 23.25 -13.24 -27.81
C VAL A 534 23.84 -12.17 -28.73
N ILE A 535 23.44 -10.90 -28.58
CA ILE A 535 23.96 -9.80 -29.41
C ILE A 535 25.48 -9.68 -29.26
N PHE A 536 26.00 -9.75 -28.04
CA PHE A 536 27.43 -9.71 -27.76
C PHE A 536 28.18 -10.91 -28.37
N SER A 537 27.61 -12.12 -28.31
CA SER A 537 28.20 -13.31 -28.97
C SER A 537 28.32 -13.13 -30.49
N VAL A 538 27.34 -12.48 -31.14
CA VAL A 538 27.39 -12.21 -32.58
C VAL A 538 28.37 -11.08 -32.91
N CYS A 539 28.48 -10.05 -32.06
CA CYS A 539 29.56 -9.07 -32.18
C CYS A 539 30.95 -9.72 -32.06
N LEU A 540 31.16 -10.61 -31.09
CA LEU A 540 32.43 -11.34 -30.95
C LEU A 540 32.72 -12.28 -32.14
N TYR A 541 31.69 -12.91 -32.71
CA TYR A 541 31.79 -13.73 -33.93
C TYR A 541 32.23 -12.90 -35.15
N LEU A 542 31.67 -11.69 -35.31
CA LEU A 542 32.07 -10.74 -36.36
C LEU A 542 33.49 -10.17 -36.16
N LEU A 543 33.96 -10.09 -34.91
CA LEU A 543 35.30 -9.64 -34.53
C LEU A 543 36.34 -10.78 -34.48
N SER A 544 36.00 -11.98 -34.98
CA SER A 544 36.89 -13.15 -35.05
C SER A 544 37.40 -13.71 -33.71
N TYR A 545 36.78 -13.35 -32.57
CA TYR A 545 37.20 -13.84 -31.24
C TYR A 545 36.65 -15.24 -30.94
N LYS A 546 37.46 -16.10 -30.30
CA LYS A 546 37.06 -17.47 -29.91
C LYS A 546 36.00 -17.49 -28.79
N GLU A 547 36.03 -16.52 -27.88
CA GLU A 547 35.16 -16.44 -26.68
C GLU A 547 33.66 -16.24 -26.97
N HIS A 548 33.27 -16.02 -28.23
CA HIS A 548 31.87 -15.91 -28.61
C HIS A 548 31.05 -17.17 -28.25
N LEU A 549 31.68 -18.35 -28.22
CA LEU A 549 31.03 -19.61 -27.83
C LEU A 549 30.61 -19.61 -26.36
N ALA A 550 31.46 -19.13 -25.45
CA ALA A 550 31.14 -19.06 -24.02
C ALA A 550 29.91 -18.17 -23.77
N CYS A 551 29.85 -17.00 -24.43
CA CYS A 551 28.71 -16.09 -24.35
C CYS A 551 27.42 -16.73 -24.90
N LEU A 552 27.51 -17.52 -25.98
CA LEU A 552 26.38 -18.22 -26.60
C LEU A 552 25.82 -19.34 -25.70
N VAL A 553 26.69 -20.13 -25.05
CA VAL A 553 26.28 -21.20 -24.13
C VAL A 553 25.64 -20.63 -22.85
N LEU A 554 26.18 -19.53 -22.32
CA LEU A 554 25.56 -18.79 -21.21
C LEU A 554 24.19 -18.22 -21.59
N ALA A 555 24.05 -17.66 -22.81
CA ALA A 555 22.75 -17.20 -23.31
C ALA A 555 21.73 -18.34 -23.47
N MET A 556 22.16 -19.52 -23.93
CA MET A 556 21.29 -20.68 -24.11
C MET A 556 20.79 -21.24 -22.77
N SER A 557 21.70 -21.45 -21.80
CA SER A 557 21.35 -21.97 -20.47
C SER A 557 20.42 -21.01 -19.73
N LEU A 558 20.70 -19.71 -19.77
CA LEU A 558 19.80 -18.67 -19.24
C LEU A 558 18.45 -18.64 -19.99
N GLY A 559 18.44 -18.89 -21.30
CA GLY A 559 17.20 -18.98 -22.10
C GLY A 559 16.27 -20.10 -21.67
N TRP A 560 16.81 -21.28 -21.34
CA TRP A 560 16.01 -22.38 -20.79
C TRP A 560 15.54 -22.09 -19.37
N ALA A 561 16.37 -21.49 -18.52
CA ALA A 561 15.94 -21.04 -17.19
C ALA A 561 14.81 -19.99 -17.26
N ASN A 562 14.89 -19.05 -18.21
CA ASN A 562 13.86 -18.04 -18.47
C ASN A 562 12.51 -18.65 -18.89
N MET A 563 12.46 -19.89 -19.37
CA MET A 563 11.21 -20.59 -19.68
C MET A 563 10.31 -20.77 -18.43
N LEU A 564 10.90 -20.78 -17.23
CA LEU A 564 10.16 -20.77 -15.95
C LEU A 564 9.18 -19.60 -15.83
N TYR A 565 9.42 -18.48 -16.52
CA TYR A 565 8.48 -17.34 -16.56
C TYR A 565 7.07 -17.76 -17.02
N PHE A 566 6.98 -18.65 -18.02
CA PHE A 566 5.70 -19.01 -18.63
C PHE A 566 4.86 -19.95 -17.76
N THR A 567 5.44 -20.55 -16.72
CA THR A 567 4.69 -21.35 -15.73
C THR A 567 3.64 -20.53 -14.98
N ARG A 568 3.85 -19.21 -14.84
CA ARG A 568 2.93 -18.25 -14.20
C ARG A 568 1.51 -18.24 -14.79
N GLY A 569 1.34 -18.66 -16.05
CA GLY A 569 0.02 -18.73 -16.70
C GLY A 569 -0.87 -19.88 -16.21
N LEU A 570 -0.29 -20.89 -15.57
CA LEU A 570 -0.98 -22.05 -14.98
C LEU A 570 -1.07 -21.85 -13.46
N GLN A 571 -2.19 -22.25 -12.84
CA GLN A 571 -2.40 -22.06 -11.40
C GLN A 571 -1.47 -22.95 -10.56
N SER A 572 -1.43 -24.25 -10.86
CA SER A 572 -0.58 -25.22 -10.15
C SER A 572 0.90 -24.88 -10.27
N MET A 573 1.40 -24.61 -11.48
CA MET A 573 2.82 -24.34 -11.72
C MET A 573 3.25 -22.91 -11.35
N GLY A 574 2.32 -21.95 -11.40
CA GLY A 574 2.58 -20.55 -11.04
C GLY A 574 2.91 -20.38 -9.55
N ILE A 575 2.26 -21.16 -8.67
CA ILE A 575 2.55 -21.19 -7.24
C ILE A 575 4.00 -21.60 -6.96
N TYR A 576 4.46 -22.72 -7.54
CA TYR A 576 5.85 -23.17 -7.40
C TYR A 576 6.86 -22.16 -7.96
N SER A 577 6.53 -21.46 -9.05
CA SER A 577 7.37 -20.38 -9.62
C SER A 577 7.61 -19.24 -8.62
N VAL A 578 6.55 -18.82 -7.90
CA VAL A 578 6.64 -17.80 -6.83
C VAL A 578 7.51 -18.30 -5.68
N MET A 579 7.29 -19.53 -5.22
CA MET A 579 8.03 -20.14 -4.11
C MET A 579 9.53 -20.22 -4.41
N ILE A 580 9.91 -20.76 -5.58
CA ILE A 580 11.32 -20.84 -6.01
C ILE A 580 11.96 -19.44 -6.03
N GLN A 581 11.25 -18.44 -6.56
CA GLN A 581 11.77 -17.08 -6.64
C GLN A 581 12.01 -16.46 -5.25
N GLN A 582 11.06 -16.59 -4.33
CA GLN A 582 11.17 -16.01 -2.99
C GLN A 582 12.20 -16.72 -2.11
N VAL A 583 12.25 -18.06 -2.14
CA VAL A 583 13.22 -18.86 -1.38
C VAL A 583 14.66 -18.56 -1.84
N ILE A 584 14.90 -18.41 -3.16
CA ILE A 584 16.21 -18.01 -3.67
C ILE A 584 16.61 -16.62 -3.14
N LEU A 585 15.70 -15.64 -3.24
CA LEU A 585 15.97 -14.26 -2.85
C LEU A 585 16.13 -14.05 -1.34
N HIS A 586 15.35 -14.75 -0.52
CA HIS A 586 15.30 -14.54 0.92
C HIS A 586 16.26 -15.42 1.70
N ASP A 587 16.43 -16.69 1.32
CA ASP A 587 17.16 -17.69 2.11
C ASP A 587 18.50 -18.03 1.47
N VAL A 588 18.49 -18.43 0.19
CA VAL A 588 19.69 -18.90 -0.51
C VAL A 588 20.75 -17.80 -0.62
N ILE A 589 20.38 -16.55 -0.94
CA ILE A 589 21.36 -15.45 -1.01
C ILE A 589 22.01 -15.16 0.36
N LYS A 590 21.25 -15.20 1.46
CA LYS A 590 21.79 -14.96 2.81
C LYS A 590 22.71 -16.11 3.24
N PHE A 591 22.29 -17.35 3.00
CA PHE A 591 23.10 -18.54 3.22
C PHE A 591 24.39 -18.48 2.40
N LEU A 592 24.31 -18.14 1.10
CA LEU A 592 25.46 -18.07 0.20
C LEU A 592 26.47 -17.02 0.67
N LEU A 593 26.03 -15.88 1.20
CA LEU A 593 26.92 -14.85 1.76
C LEU A 593 27.70 -15.40 2.98
N VAL A 594 27.01 -16.03 3.93
CA VAL A 594 27.65 -16.66 5.10
C VAL A 594 28.59 -17.79 4.68
N TYR A 595 28.14 -18.63 3.74
CA TYR A 595 28.92 -19.73 3.20
C TYR A 595 30.19 -19.26 2.48
N LEU A 596 30.12 -18.21 1.65
CA LEU A 596 31.27 -17.65 0.95
C LEU A 596 32.32 -17.08 1.92
N VAL A 597 31.91 -16.45 3.03
CA VAL A 597 32.83 -15.98 4.07
C VAL A 597 33.60 -17.16 4.69
N PHE A 598 32.93 -18.27 4.99
CA PHE A 598 33.60 -19.47 5.49
C PHE A 598 34.46 -20.16 4.42
N LEU A 599 33.96 -20.33 3.19
CA LEU A 599 34.70 -20.95 2.09
C LEU A 599 36.00 -20.20 1.79
N LEU A 600 35.98 -18.87 1.75
CA LEU A 600 37.17 -18.05 1.54
C LEU A 600 38.09 -18.05 2.78
N GLY A 601 37.53 -17.95 3.99
CA GLY A 601 38.32 -17.97 5.24
C GLY A 601 39.08 -19.28 5.45
N PHE A 602 38.38 -20.42 5.34
CA PHE A 602 39.00 -21.74 5.42
C PHE A 602 39.85 -22.06 4.19
N GLY A 603 39.48 -21.57 3.00
CA GLY A 603 40.28 -21.70 1.78
C GLY A 603 41.65 -21.05 1.90
N VAL A 604 41.72 -19.81 2.39
CA VAL A 604 43.01 -19.12 2.65
C VAL A 604 43.79 -19.81 3.76
N ALA A 605 43.13 -20.21 4.85
CA ALA A 605 43.79 -20.89 5.96
C ALA A 605 44.42 -22.23 5.53
N LEU A 606 43.67 -23.08 4.82
CA LEU A 606 44.17 -24.39 4.36
C LEU A 606 45.20 -24.25 3.24
N ALA A 607 45.06 -23.27 2.33
CA ALA A 607 46.08 -22.97 1.34
C ALA A 607 47.43 -22.56 1.96
N ALA A 608 47.41 -21.85 3.10
CA ALA A 608 48.63 -21.47 3.83
C ALA A 608 49.33 -22.64 4.55
N LEU A 609 48.70 -23.81 4.67
CA LEU A 609 49.29 -25.02 5.29
C LEU A 609 49.95 -25.96 4.27
N ILE A 610 49.77 -25.72 2.97
CA ILE A 610 50.32 -26.53 1.87
C ILE A 610 51.69 -25.96 1.47
N ASP A 611 52.75 -26.76 1.55
CA ASP A 611 54.09 -26.30 1.15
C ASP A 611 54.20 -26.24 -0.39
N THR A 612 54.64 -25.10 -0.92
CA THR A 612 54.97 -24.93 -2.35
C THR A 612 56.35 -25.48 -2.66
N TYR A 613 56.44 -26.78 -2.97
CA TYR A 613 57.68 -27.39 -3.47
C TYR A 613 57.85 -27.15 -4.98
N PRO A 614 58.94 -26.50 -5.46
CA PRO A 614 59.23 -26.34 -6.87
C PRO A 614 60.26 -27.39 -7.31
N ASP A 615 59.83 -28.62 -7.57
CA ASP A 615 60.71 -29.67 -8.14
C ASP A 615 60.32 -30.00 -9.59
N ASP A 616 61.31 -29.83 -10.48
CA ASP A 616 61.21 -30.07 -11.91
C ASP A 616 61.09 -31.57 -12.24
N SER A 617 59.87 -32.11 -12.23
CA SER A 617 59.43 -33.08 -13.24
C SER A 617 57.94 -33.45 -13.08
N LYS A 618 57.10 -32.94 -13.99
CA LYS A 618 55.66 -33.27 -14.13
C LYS A 618 54.79 -32.99 -12.89
N CYS A 619 54.61 -31.71 -12.56
CA CYS A 619 53.49 -31.28 -11.70
C CYS A 619 52.88 -29.93 -12.13
N HIS A 620 51.92 -29.97 -13.05
CA HIS A 620 50.94 -28.90 -13.19
C HIS A 620 49.80 -29.10 -12.18
N SER A 621 50.10 -28.96 -10.90
CA SER A 621 49.09 -28.58 -9.90
C SER A 621 49.56 -27.27 -9.28
N ASN A 622 49.21 -26.16 -9.92
CA ASN A 622 49.38 -24.84 -9.30
C ASN A 622 48.63 -24.88 -7.97
N SER A 623 49.34 -24.84 -6.84
CA SER A 623 48.78 -24.78 -5.48
C SER A 623 48.20 -23.40 -5.19
N SER A 624 47.32 -22.97 -6.10
CA SER A 624 46.64 -21.70 -6.06
C SER A 624 45.48 -21.77 -5.07
N LEU A 625 45.17 -20.64 -4.45
CA LEU A 625 43.99 -20.48 -3.59
C LEU A 625 42.71 -21.00 -4.25
N GLY A 626 42.56 -20.80 -5.57
CA GLY A 626 41.40 -21.26 -6.33
C GLY A 626 41.23 -22.78 -6.32
N THR A 627 42.31 -23.55 -6.40
CA THR A 627 42.27 -25.02 -6.39
C THR A 627 41.77 -25.54 -5.04
N VAL A 628 42.31 -24.99 -3.94
CA VAL A 628 41.88 -25.34 -2.58
C VAL A 628 40.42 -24.96 -2.34
N VAL A 629 40.00 -23.78 -2.80
CA VAL A 629 38.61 -23.31 -2.71
C VAL A 629 37.65 -24.20 -3.51
N ILE A 630 38.04 -24.67 -4.70
CA ILE A 630 37.23 -25.62 -5.49
C ILE A 630 37.11 -26.96 -4.78
N GLN A 631 38.21 -27.52 -4.27
CA GLN A 631 38.20 -28.80 -3.56
C GLN A 631 37.40 -28.73 -2.24
N LEU A 632 37.43 -27.60 -1.53
CA LEU A 632 36.55 -27.36 -0.38
C LEU A 632 35.08 -27.29 -0.79
N PHE A 633 34.76 -26.65 -1.92
CA PHE A 633 33.41 -26.61 -2.46
C PHE A 633 32.92 -28.01 -2.87
N GLU A 634 33.73 -28.80 -3.58
CA GLU A 634 33.44 -30.20 -3.92
C GLU A 634 33.22 -31.05 -2.66
N LEU A 635 34.02 -30.86 -1.62
CA LEU A 635 33.85 -31.53 -0.33
C LEU A 635 32.49 -31.20 0.34
N THR A 636 32.00 -29.95 0.24
CA THR A 636 30.67 -29.60 0.78
C THR A 636 29.50 -30.23 0.02
N LEU A 637 29.70 -30.57 -1.25
CA LEU A 637 28.72 -31.33 -2.04
C LEU A 637 28.84 -32.86 -1.83
N GLY A 638 29.86 -33.31 -1.09
CA GLY A 638 30.17 -34.74 -0.92
C GLY A 638 30.87 -35.38 -2.12
N LEU A 639 31.53 -34.57 -2.97
CA LEU A 639 32.17 -35.00 -4.23
C LEU A 639 33.71 -34.98 -4.19
N GLY A 640 34.32 -34.42 -3.14
CA GLY A 640 35.78 -34.20 -3.08
C GLY A 640 36.55 -35.28 -2.32
N ASP A 641 37.63 -35.78 -2.93
CA ASP A 641 38.60 -36.67 -2.27
C ASP A 641 39.67 -35.90 -1.48
N LEU A 642 40.12 -36.49 -0.37
CA LEU A 642 40.97 -35.85 0.66
C LEU A 642 42.49 -35.83 0.34
N GLU A 643 42.87 -35.99 -0.94
CA GLU A 643 44.26 -36.22 -1.40
C GLU A 643 45.26 -35.09 -1.05
N ILE A 644 44.78 -33.92 -0.66
CA ILE A 644 45.60 -32.74 -0.33
C ILE A 644 46.40 -32.93 0.97
N HIS A 645 45.90 -33.77 1.89
CA HIS A 645 46.50 -33.95 3.23
C HIS A 645 47.97 -34.39 3.19
N GLU A 646 48.38 -35.16 2.18
CA GLU A 646 49.77 -35.64 2.03
C GLU A 646 50.78 -34.52 1.73
N LYS A 647 50.31 -33.35 1.27
CA LYS A 647 51.14 -32.17 0.94
C LYS A 647 51.13 -31.09 2.02
N ALA A 648 50.47 -31.34 3.15
CA ALA A 648 50.35 -30.37 4.25
C ALA A 648 51.55 -30.46 5.21
N LYS A 649 52.14 -29.31 5.54
CA LYS A 649 53.28 -29.20 6.46
C LYS A 649 52.97 -29.71 7.87
N TYR A 650 51.73 -29.49 8.31
CA TYR A 650 51.19 -29.91 9.59
C TYR A 650 49.91 -30.73 9.37
N PRO A 651 50.03 -32.03 9.02
CA PRO A 651 48.90 -32.86 8.59
C PRO A 651 47.77 -32.90 9.62
N VAL A 652 48.11 -33.00 10.91
CA VAL A 652 47.15 -33.03 12.02
C VAL A 652 46.34 -31.72 12.12
N LEU A 653 46.97 -30.57 11.92
CA LEU A 653 46.29 -29.27 11.98
C LEU A 653 45.42 -29.04 10.74
N PHE A 654 45.90 -29.46 9.57
CA PHE A 654 45.14 -29.45 8.32
C PHE A 654 43.87 -30.30 8.45
N LEU A 655 43.99 -31.54 8.95
CA LEU A 655 42.86 -32.44 9.19
C LEU A 655 41.86 -31.87 10.21
N LEU A 656 42.34 -31.25 11.30
CA LEU A 656 41.47 -30.64 12.31
C LEU A 656 40.65 -29.48 11.72
N LEU A 657 41.30 -28.56 11.02
CA LEU A 657 40.63 -27.43 10.35
C LEU A 657 39.62 -27.91 9.30
N LEU A 658 39.95 -28.98 8.57
CA LEU A 658 39.09 -29.57 7.55
C LEU A 658 37.86 -30.27 8.16
N ILE A 659 38.04 -31.05 9.24
CA ILE A 659 36.92 -31.65 10.00
C ILE A 659 36.01 -30.55 10.56
N PHE A 660 36.59 -29.48 11.13
CA PHE A 660 35.81 -28.35 11.62
C PHE A 660 35.00 -27.67 10.51
N TYR A 661 35.61 -27.46 9.34
CA TYR A 661 34.93 -26.93 8.15
C TYR A 661 33.77 -27.84 7.70
N VAL A 662 33.97 -29.16 7.62
CA VAL A 662 32.91 -30.12 7.24
C VAL A 662 31.76 -30.12 8.25
N VAL A 663 32.04 -30.14 9.57
CA VAL A 663 31.00 -30.06 10.59
C VAL A 663 30.22 -28.76 10.49
N LEU A 664 30.92 -27.63 10.32
CA LEU A 664 30.29 -26.31 10.24
C LEU A 664 29.43 -26.16 8.96
N THR A 665 29.93 -26.59 7.81
CA THR A 665 29.21 -26.42 6.53
C THR A 665 28.14 -27.48 6.29
N PHE A 666 28.52 -28.76 6.34
CA PHE A 666 27.64 -29.87 5.99
C PHE A 666 26.63 -30.19 7.11
N VAL A 667 27.07 -30.24 8.37
CA VAL A 667 26.18 -30.63 9.49
C VAL A 667 25.35 -29.45 10.02
N LEU A 668 25.92 -28.24 10.10
CA LEU A 668 25.18 -27.08 10.61
C LEU A 668 24.53 -26.25 9.49
N LEU A 669 25.30 -25.66 8.58
CA LEU A 669 24.76 -24.68 7.64
C LEU A 669 23.76 -25.28 6.62
N LEU A 670 24.02 -26.45 6.02
CA LEU A 670 23.07 -27.07 5.09
C LEU A 670 21.75 -27.47 5.78
N ASN A 671 21.82 -28.08 6.96
CA ASN A 671 20.61 -28.46 7.70
C ASN A 671 19.82 -27.23 8.18
N MET A 672 20.50 -26.14 8.56
CA MET A 672 19.86 -24.87 8.89
C MET A 672 19.18 -24.25 7.65
N LEU A 673 19.81 -24.31 6.46
CA LEU A 673 19.19 -23.84 5.22
C LEU A 673 17.92 -24.63 4.90
N ILE A 674 17.95 -25.96 5.01
CA ILE A 674 16.76 -26.81 4.78
C ILE A 674 15.64 -26.47 5.76
N ALA A 675 15.95 -26.23 7.04
CA ALA A 675 14.96 -25.82 8.04
C ALA A 675 14.33 -24.45 7.73
N LEU A 676 15.15 -23.45 7.38
CA LEU A 676 14.67 -22.11 6.99
C LEU A 676 13.82 -22.18 5.70
N MET A 677 14.25 -22.93 4.70
CA MET A 677 13.48 -23.17 3.47
C MET A 677 12.15 -23.87 3.75
N GLY A 678 12.07 -24.75 4.76
CA GLY A 678 10.82 -25.39 5.18
C GLY A 678 9.82 -24.39 5.75
N GLU A 679 10.27 -23.52 6.66
CA GLU A 679 9.44 -22.47 7.27
C GLU A 679 8.96 -21.44 6.22
N THR A 680 9.86 -20.97 5.35
CA THR A 680 9.47 -20.04 4.27
C THR A 680 8.56 -20.68 3.24
N VAL A 681 8.76 -21.95 2.87
CA VAL A 681 7.82 -22.69 2.00
C VAL A 681 6.43 -22.79 2.63
N GLU A 682 6.32 -23.07 3.94
CA GLU A 682 5.03 -23.16 4.61
C GLU A 682 4.30 -21.81 4.61
N ASP A 683 4.98 -20.72 4.98
CA ASP A 683 4.38 -19.38 5.01
C ASP A 683 4.04 -18.85 3.62
N ILE A 684 4.94 -19.03 2.65
CA ILE A 684 4.66 -18.66 1.25
C ILE A 684 3.49 -19.48 0.72
N SER A 685 3.34 -20.75 1.09
CA SER A 685 2.19 -21.55 0.61
C SER A 685 0.84 -20.91 0.95
N LYS A 686 0.72 -20.29 2.13
CA LYS A 686 -0.49 -19.59 2.63
C LYS A 686 -0.81 -18.32 1.83
N GLU A 687 0.21 -17.57 1.39
CA GLU A 687 0.03 -16.34 0.58
C GLU A 687 0.15 -16.59 -0.95
N SER A 688 0.61 -17.77 -1.37
CA SER A 688 1.01 -18.04 -2.75
C SER A 688 -0.09 -17.81 -3.78
N GLU A 689 -1.34 -18.13 -3.46
CA GLU A 689 -2.47 -17.91 -4.36
C GLU A 689 -2.72 -16.41 -4.61
N HIS A 690 -2.57 -15.59 -3.56
CA HIS A 690 -2.72 -14.14 -3.62
C HIS A 690 -1.63 -13.49 -4.47
N ILE A 691 -0.37 -13.94 -4.31
CA ILE A 691 0.77 -13.47 -5.10
C ILE A 691 0.64 -13.94 -6.56
N TRP A 692 0.22 -15.18 -6.81
CA TRP A 692 -0.01 -15.68 -8.16
C TRP A 692 -1.13 -14.93 -8.89
N ARG A 693 -2.28 -14.70 -8.23
CA ARG A 693 -3.39 -13.91 -8.79
C ARG A 693 -2.93 -12.50 -9.20
N LEU A 694 -2.07 -11.88 -8.38
CA LEU A 694 -1.46 -10.58 -8.62
C LEU A 694 -0.47 -10.60 -9.81
N GLN A 695 0.42 -11.59 -9.89
CA GLN A 695 1.32 -11.76 -11.05
C GLN A 695 0.51 -11.97 -12.35
N ARG A 696 -0.57 -12.77 -12.30
CA ARG A 696 -1.49 -12.95 -13.43
C ARG A 696 -2.17 -11.64 -13.83
N ALA A 697 -2.65 -10.84 -12.86
CA ALA A 697 -3.21 -9.52 -13.13
C ALA A 697 -2.20 -8.59 -13.84
N ARG A 698 -0.93 -8.62 -13.42
CA ARG A 698 0.15 -7.87 -14.07
C ARG A 698 0.39 -8.31 -15.52
N THR A 699 0.52 -9.61 -15.79
CA THR A 699 0.71 -10.09 -17.17
C THR A 699 -0.49 -9.74 -18.10
N ILE A 700 -1.71 -9.70 -17.57
CA ILE A 700 -2.90 -9.24 -18.32
C ILE A 700 -2.78 -7.76 -18.69
N VAL A 701 -2.40 -6.89 -17.74
CA VAL A 701 -2.27 -5.45 -18.00
C VAL A 701 -1.06 -5.14 -18.90
N GLU A 702 0.04 -5.88 -18.77
CA GLU A 702 1.21 -5.76 -19.66
C GLU A 702 0.89 -6.20 -21.08
N THR A 703 0.26 -7.36 -21.27
CA THR A 703 -0.17 -7.81 -22.61
C THR A 703 -1.15 -6.82 -23.23
N GLU A 704 -2.08 -6.26 -22.46
CA GLU A 704 -2.98 -5.21 -22.92
C GLU A 704 -2.25 -3.91 -23.33
N LYS A 705 -1.23 -3.50 -22.57
CA LYS A 705 -0.37 -2.35 -22.90
C LYS A 705 0.48 -2.56 -24.15
N LEU A 706 0.77 -3.80 -24.52
CA LEU A 706 1.42 -4.14 -25.79
C LEU A 706 0.45 -4.14 -26.99
N LEU A 707 -0.87 -4.26 -26.77
CA LEU A 707 -1.83 -4.27 -27.88
C LEU A 707 -1.98 -2.89 -28.54
N PRO A 708 -2.09 -2.82 -29.88
CA PRO A 708 -2.44 -1.58 -30.59
C PRO A 708 -3.81 -1.02 -30.19
N LYS A 709 -3.98 0.31 -30.28
CA LYS A 709 -5.23 1.01 -29.91
C LYS A 709 -6.48 0.49 -30.62
N TRP A 710 -6.38 0.08 -31.88
CA TRP A 710 -7.50 -0.48 -32.64
C TRP A 710 -7.96 -1.83 -32.09
N LEU A 711 -7.00 -2.67 -31.66
CA LEU A 711 -7.30 -3.99 -31.12
C LEU A 711 -7.84 -3.89 -29.67
N ARG A 712 -7.35 -2.94 -28.86
CA ARG A 712 -7.93 -2.65 -27.53
C ARG A 712 -9.40 -2.24 -27.62
N ARG A 713 -9.77 -1.38 -28.58
CA ARG A 713 -11.19 -1.00 -28.81
C ARG A 713 -12.06 -2.21 -29.16
N LYS A 714 -11.53 -3.18 -29.90
CA LYS A 714 -12.25 -4.42 -30.25
C LYS A 714 -12.41 -5.38 -29.06
N PHE A 715 -11.47 -5.37 -28.11
CA PHE A 715 -11.49 -6.18 -26.89
C PHE A 715 -12.01 -5.43 -25.65
N GLN A 716 -12.58 -4.23 -25.83
CA GLN A 716 -13.18 -3.48 -24.72
C GLN A 716 -14.41 -4.24 -24.20
N LEU A 717 -14.41 -4.54 -22.91
CA LEU A 717 -15.47 -5.29 -22.24
C LEU A 717 -16.53 -4.33 -21.68
N GLY A 718 -17.80 -4.74 -21.73
CA GLY A 718 -18.92 -4.02 -21.14
C GLY A 718 -20.10 -3.84 -22.10
N GLU A 719 -21.25 -3.46 -21.53
CA GLU A 719 -22.49 -3.14 -22.23
C GLU A 719 -22.84 -1.67 -21.94
N TRP A 720 -23.42 -0.96 -22.92
CA TRP A 720 -23.89 0.40 -22.69
C TRP A 720 -25.24 0.36 -21.97
N CYS A 721 -25.26 0.84 -20.73
CA CYS A 721 -26.45 0.86 -19.88
C CYS A 721 -26.95 2.30 -19.70
N LYS A 722 -28.24 2.52 -19.94
CA LYS A 722 -28.92 3.78 -19.61
C LYS A 722 -29.32 3.75 -18.13
N VAL A 723 -28.67 4.56 -17.31
CA VAL A 723 -28.88 4.62 -15.85
C VAL A 723 -29.94 5.65 -15.47
N ALA A 724 -29.95 6.78 -16.19
CA ALA A 724 -30.91 7.87 -16.08
C ALA A 724 -31.12 8.49 -17.47
N ASP A 725 -32.07 9.42 -17.61
CA ASP A 725 -32.42 9.95 -18.94
C ASP A 725 -31.27 10.59 -19.72
N ASN A 726 -30.33 11.21 -19.01
CA ASN A 726 -29.12 11.84 -19.57
C ASN A 726 -27.81 11.11 -19.20
N ASP A 727 -27.86 9.87 -18.70
CA ASP A 727 -26.69 9.17 -18.17
C ASP A 727 -26.58 7.75 -18.75
N THR A 728 -25.69 7.59 -19.73
CA THR A 728 -25.32 6.31 -20.35
C THR A 728 -23.87 5.97 -20.02
N ARG A 729 -23.64 4.74 -19.55
CA ARG A 729 -22.33 4.28 -19.09
C ARG A 729 -21.97 2.92 -19.65
N LEU A 730 -20.68 2.66 -19.75
CA LEU A 730 -20.17 1.32 -20.00
C LEU A 730 -20.18 0.56 -18.67
N CYS A 731 -21.00 -0.48 -18.56
CA CYS A 731 -21.14 -1.30 -17.37
C CYS A 731 -20.72 -2.75 -17.62
N LEU A 732 -20.17 -3.40 -16.60
CA LEU A 732 -19.88 -4.83 -16.61
C LEU A 732 -21.04 -5.60 -15.97
N ARG A 733 -21.65 -6.52 -16.73
CA ARG A 733 -22.66 -7.45 -16.24
C ARG A 733 -22.00 -8.60 -15.49
N ILE A 734 -22.39 -8.80 -14.23
CA ILE A 734 -21.93 -9.87 -13.35
C ILE A 734 -23.14 -10.57 -12.75
N ASN A 735 -23.27 -11.86 -13.04
CA ASN A 735 -24.27 -12.73 -12.43
C ASN A 735 -23.72 -13.27 -11.12
N GLU A 736 -24.37 -12.97 -10.01
CA GLU A 736 -24.04 -13.46 -8.67
C GLU A 736 -25.13 -14.47 -8.22
N VAL A 737 -24.73 -15.53 -7.52
CA VAL A 737 -25.66 -16.44 -6.84
C VAL A 737 -25.34 -16.41 -5.35
N LYS A 738 -26.27 -15.89 -4.54
CA LYS A 738 -26.09 -15.70 -3.09
C LYS A 738 -27.23 -16.40 -2.34
N TRP A 739 -26.99 -17.67 -1.98
CA TRP A 739 -27.94 -18.51 -1.24
C TRP A 739 -28.21 -18.04 0.20
N THR A 740 -27.32 -17.22 0.76
CA THR A 740 -27.37 -16.72 2.15
C THR A 740 -28.16 -15.43 2.31
N GLU A 741 -28.30 -14.61 1.27
CA GLU A 741 -28.96 -13.28 1.32
C GLU A 741 -30.17 -13.24 0.40
N TRP A 742 -31.36 -13.51 0.95
CA TRP A 742 -32.62 -13.44 0.21
C TRP A 742 -33.21 -12.02 0.26
N LYS A 743 -33.05 -11.24 -0.81
CA LYS A 743 -33.62 -9.89 -0.91
C LYS A 743 -34.99 -9.93 -1.59
N THR A 744 -36.05 -9.67 -0.84
CA THR A 744 -37.44 -9.61 -1.34
C THR A 744 -37.77 -8.33 -2.10
N HIS A 745 -37.05 -7.24 -1.85
CA HIS A 745 -37.25 -5.94 -2.49
C HIS A 745 -35.94 -5.40 -3.08
N VAL A 746 -35.79 -5.59 -4.39
CA VAL A 746 -34.67 -5.10 -5.18
C VAL A 746 -35.20 -4.13 -6.23
N SER A 747 -34.57 -2.96 -6.35
CA SER A 747 -34.99 -1.88 -7.25
C SER A 747 -34.42 -2.10 -8.66
N PHE A 748 -35.05 -3.01 -9.39
CA PHE A 748 -34.67 -3.46 -10.74
C PHE A 748 -34.52 -2.32 -11.77
N ILE A 749 -33.69 -2.53 -12.78
CA ILE A 749 -33.67 -1.73 -14.02
C ILE A 749 -34.64 -2.34 -15.02
N ASN A 750 -34.63 -3.67 -15.17
CA ASN A 750 -35.50 -4.42 -16.07
C ASN A 750 -36.39 -5.36 -15.26
N GLU A 751 -37.68 -5.39 -15.59
CA GLU A 751 -38.66 -6.25 -14.91
C GLU A 751 -38.54 -7.72 -15.38
N ASP A 752 -38.10 -7.94 -16.62
CA ASP A 752 -37.88 -9.27 -17.21
C ASP A 752 -36.47 -9.82 -16.93
N PRO A 753 -36.33 -11.08 -16.45
CA PRO A 753 -35.04 -11.71 -16.23
C PRO A 753 -34.43 -12.24 -17.54
N GLY A 754 -33.53 -11.48 -18.16
CA GLY A 754 -32.73 -11.95 -19.30
C GLY A 754 -32.03 -10.82 -20.08
N PRO A 755 -31.14 -11.15 -21.03
CA PRO A 755 -30.65 -10.18 -22.00
C PRO A 755 -31.77 -9.85 -23.00
N THR A 756 -32.10 -8.56 -23.15
CA THR A 756 -33.16 -8.07 -24.04
C THR A 756 -32.84 -8.23 -25.53
N ASP A 757 -31.58 -8.43 -25.90
CA ASP A 757 -31.14 -8.74 -27.26
C ASP A 757 -31.38 -10.22 -27.60
N TYR A 758 -32.43 -10.51 -28.36
CA TYR A 758 -32.74 -11.87 -28.88
C TYR A 758 -31.58 -12.53 -29.65
N SER A 759 -30.66 -11.75 -30.23
CA SER A 759 -29.46 -12.25 -30.91
C SER A 759 -28.39 -12.78 -29.95
N ARG A 760 -28.33 -12.32 -28.69
CA ARG A 760 -27.35 -12.79 -27.68
C ARG A 760 -27.81 -14.05 -26.94
N ILE A 761 -29.09 -14.42 -27.03
CA ILE A 761 -29.64 -15.58 -26.30
C ILE A 761 -28.96 -16.90 -26.71
N GLN A 762 -28.52 -17.05 -27.97
CA GLN A 762 -27.80 -18.25 -28.43
C GLN A 762 -26.37 -18.37 -27.88
N ASP A 763 -25.68 -17.25 -27.64
CA ASP A 763 -24.34 -17.26 -27.02
C ASP A 763 -24.42 -17.28 -25.47
N ALA A 764 -25.44 -16.64 -24.89
CA ALA A 764 -25.71 -16.68 -23.45
C ALA A 764 -26.12 -18.08 -22.97
N SER A 765 -26.97 -18.80 -23.73
CA SER A 765 -27.34 -20.20 -23.40
C SER A 765 -26.16 -21.18 -23.49
N ARG A 766 -25.24 -20.97 -24.45
CA ARG A 766 -23.99 -21.75 -24.58
C ARG A 766 -22.91 -21.41 -23.55
N SER A 767 -22.93 -20.22 -22.96
CA SER A 767 -21.99 -19.81 -21.92
C SER A 767 -22.51 -20.10 -20.51
N ASN A 768 -23.78 -19.90 -20.23
CA ASN A 768 -24.40 -20.22 -18.94
C ASN A 768 -24.39 -21.73 -18.66
N SER A 769 -24.71 -22.57 -19.65
CA SER A 769 -24.60 -24.04 -19.52
C SER A 769 -23.18 -24.49 -19.20
N LYS A 770 -22.16 -23.82 -19.74
CA LYS A 770 -20.76 -24.06 -19.38
C LYS A 770 -20.42 -23.51 -17.99
N ILE A 771 -20.97 -22.39 -17.57
CA ILE A 771 -20.69 -21.83 -16.24
C ILE A 771 -21.31 -22.69 -15.13
N THR A 772 -22.52 -23.24 -15.33
CA THR A 772 -23.13 -24.20 -14.40
C THR A 772 -22.42 -25.56 -14.41
N LEU A 773 -21.96 -26.06 -15.57
CA LEU A 773 -21.12 -27.28 -15.60
C LEU A 773 -19.77 -27.09 -14.90
N ASN A 774 -19.07 -25.96 -15.12
CA ASN A 774 -17.80 -25.69 -14.41
C ASN A 774 -17.98 -25.52 -12.89
N THR A 775 -19.18 -25.15 -12.40
CA THR A 775 -19.47 -25.11 -10.94
C THR A 775 -19.90 -26.47 -10.37
N TYR A 776 -20.16 -27.47 -11.23
CA TYR A 776 -20.26 -28.87 -10.82
C TYR A 776 -18.88 -29.57 -10.87
N GLU A 777 -18.04 -29.29 -11.88
CA GLU A 777 -16.66 -29.81 -11.93
C GLU A 777 -15.80 -29.31 -10.75
N GLU A 778 -15.97 -28.06 -10.30
CA GLU A 778 -15.30 -27.53 -9.07
C GLU A 778 -15.78 -28.21 -7.76
N ILE A 779 -16.77 -29.11 -7.78
CA ILE A 779 -17.25 -29.87 -6.60
C ILE A 779 -16.63 -31.29 -6.55
N GLU A 780 -16.19 -31.86 -7.68
CA GLU A 780 -15.57 -33.20 -7.73
C GLU A 780 -14.07 -33.21 -7.40
N ASP A 781 -13.40 -32.05 -7.35
CA ASP A 781 -11.96 -31.92 -7.01
C ASP A 781 -11.68 -31.80 -5.48
N LEU A 782 -12.68 -32.04 -4.62
CA LEU A 782 -12.49 -32.21 -3.18
C LEU A 782 -12.05 -33.65 -2.87
N PRO A 783 -10.94 -33.89 -2.14
CA PRO A 783 -10.56 -35.24 -1.76
C PRO A 783 -11.64 -35.84 -0.84
N GLU A 784 -12.10 -37.05 -1.18
CA GLU A 784 -13.05 -37.82 -0.38
C GLU A 784 -12.53 -38.00 1.05
N THR A 785 -13.05 -37.19 1.97
CA THR A 785 -12.89 -37.42 3.40
C THR A 785 -14.00 -38.35 3.85
N SER A 786 -13.65 -39.63 3.97
CA SER A 786 -14.54 -40.66 4.50
C SER A 786 -14.99 -40.34 5.93
N VAL A 787 -16.28 -40.59 6.17
CA VAL A 787 -16.88 -40.70 7.51
C VAL A 787 -16.52 -42.04 8.13
#